data_AF-A0A4V2PI11-F1
#
_entry.id   AF-A0A4V2PI11-F1
#
_cell.length_a   1.000
_cell.length_b   1.000
_cell.length_c   1.000
_cell.angle_alpha   90.00
_cell.angle_beta   90.00
_cell.angle_gamma   90.00
#
_symmetry.space_group_name_H-M   'P 1'
#
loop_
_entity.id
_entity.type
_entity.pdbx_description
1 polymer ?
#
loop_
_entity_poly.entity_id
_entity_poly.type
_entity_poly.pdbx_seq_one_letter_code
_entity_poly.pdbx_strand_id
1 'polypeptide(L)'
;MRLHLGVQRWLNATGWSSLRPVQAAAVGPVLAEDPDVIITAPTAGGKTEAAFLPICSRLAGSRDDGPVPAGVEVLYVSPLKALINDQYDRLGLLCRDLEIPVHRWHGDVPASAKARIRRSPAGIVVITPESLEALFVTAGPDVARILGGLRYVVVDELHAFLGTERGMQLQSLLHRAEEVLGRRVPRIALSATLASSQAAREFLRPGAGEQVQHIDTGQRGDVRLRVFGHQRRNPTTTGAEDEPSDLVAISERLFTGMRGRDHLVFANRRSDVERFADKLSRLSDEYRVPNEFFAHHGNLAKQEREFVEQRLKDDGLPTTAVCTSTLEMGVDIGSVDAVAQIGPPPGVASLRQRMGRSGRRGGVPRLMVHVGEDEISEQISPLDELRPRLVQTVAMIQLMGDRYLEAPDPAHPHLSTLIQQVLSVIAQRGGASASALFGTLCDRGPFRRVDQPMFVDLLRAMGAAELLQQGSDGLLLAGRVGDRMVNHYSFYTAFHTPEELRVVHGSRTLGTIAADHTIRVDGLLLFGGRRWRVVEVETDKKIVMVTPSSGARPPRFEGSGGPLVADEVRRRMRRIYLSDDVPGWIDAEAAGLLGEGRAAFARLGLAHTGFVSRGNETLVLPWRGDKIMNTLAVLMQTHGLAVAQDGVALTVDGVSAQSLQDLLAGLAASPAPDALELAAEVPGLELDKHDRYLPRELLVHSYAARFLDAPNTWQAVRDLGSTAATTPAPTQVPARGRATLGTTPFAVVDAETTGFDADGADRIVEIAVVRLAPDGSLLDSWCTLVNPGRSAGPTALHGLTSADLARAPAFDDVADDLLAKLGDAIVVAHNADFDHRFLHTELTRAGRPAPQWPVLCTRRLAYRLASATSRRLTDLCRSEGLHHEGAHSALADADATGRLLSVYLKRADAGGITTAADLGVAPLVLPTAPPAPSNPAEVHLRTTAPPDRRVLAGDASGDPRLDAFLDLLETVLADHVITADEERRLTDLATATGLTAAQVAACRHAANVARPERPMFRTAGIPRP
;
A
#
# COMPACT_ATOMS: atom_id res chain seq x y z
N MET A 1 11.23 -19.68 -43.25
CA MET A 1 11.45 -19.63 -41.78
C MET A 1 12.63 -20.55 -41.46
N ARG A 2 13.54 -20.17 -40.54
CA ARG A 2 14.68 -21.01 -40.10
C ARG A 2 14.28 -22.15 -39.12
N LEU A 3 12.99 -22.33 -38.86
CA LEU A 3 12.46 -23.33 -37.93
C LEU A 3 12.24 -24.68 -38.62
N HIS A 4 12.24 -25.78 -37.86
CA HIS A 4 11.98 -27.12 -38.37
C HIS A 4 10.55 -27.25 -38.94
N LEU A 5 10.35 -28.11 -39.95
CA LEU A 5 9.05 -28.25 -40.63
C LEU A 5 7.94 -28.69 -39.66
N GLY A 6 8.24 -29.57 -38.71
CA GLY A 6 7.30 -29.98 -37.66
C GLY A 6 6.83 -28.82 -36.79
N VAL A 7 7.74 -27.91 -36.42
CA VAL A 7 7.40 -26.70 -35.64
C VAL A 7 6.55 -25.73 -36.48
N GLN A 8 6.87 -25.57 -37.76
CA GLN A 8 6.06 -24.75 -38.67
C GLN A 8 4.63 -25.30 -38.83
N ARG A 9 4.48 -26.63 -38.94
CA ARG A 9 3.16 -27.29 -38.98
C ARG A 9 2.36 -27.05 -37.70
N TRP A 10 2.99 -27.16 -36.54
CA TRP A 10 2.36 -26.88 -35.25
C TRP A 10 1.88 -25.42 -35.15
N LEU A 11 2.71 -24.45 -35.57
CA LEU A 11 2.33 -23.03 -35.62
C LEU A 11 1.10 -22.80 -36.51
N ASN A 12 1.07 -23.41 -37.70
CA ASN A 12 -0.06 -23.31 -38.61
C ASN A 12 -1.33 -23.95 -38.02
N ALA A 13 -1.22 -25.14 -37.41
CA ALA A 13 -2.34 -25.86 -36.81
C ALA A 13 -2.94 -25.13 -35.60
N THR A 14 -2.12 -24.37 -34.87
CA THR A 14 -2.55 -23.57 -33.72
C THR A 14 -2.98 -22.14 -34.10
N GLY A 15 -3.06 -21.83 -35.39
CA GLY A 15 -3.58 -20.56 -35.90
C GLY A 15 -2.64 -19.36 -35.76
N TRP A 16 -1.33 -19.58 -35.62
CA TRP A 16 -0.36 -18.49 -35.51
C TRP A 16 -0.11 -17.83 -36.87
N SER A 17 -0.44 -16.55 -37.01
CA SER A 17 -0.21 -15.79 -38.25
C SER A 17 1.22 -15.28 -38.42
N SER A 18 1.92 -15.02 -37.32
CA SER A 18 3.30 -14.53 -37.31
C SER A 18 3.97 -14.74 -35.95
N LEU A 19 5.31 -14.67 -35.91
CA LEU A 19 6.05 -14.62 -34.67
C LEU A 19 6.12 -13.18 -34.15
N ARG A 20 5.99 -13.00 -32.84
CA ARG A 20 6.21 -11.71 -32.19
C ARG A 20 7.67 -11.27 -32.34
N PRO A 21 7.99 -9.96 -32.25
CA PRO A 21 9.35 -9.46 -32.43
C PRO A 21 10.40 -10.17 -31.57
N VAL A 22 10.11 -10.39 -30.28
CA VAL A 22 11.03 -11.09 -29.37
C VAL A 22 11.24 -12.56 -29.75
N GLN A 23 10.19 -13.23 -30.24
CA GLN A 23 10.27 -14.63 -30.68
C GLN A 23 11.12 -14.73 -31.94
N ALA A 24 10.88 -13.84 -32.92
CA ALA A 24 11.66 -13.78 -34.16
C ALA A 24 13.14 -13.47 -33.89
N ALA A 25 13.43 -12.51 -33.00
CA ALA A 25 14.79 -12.14 -32.62
C ALA A 25 15.55 -13.28 -31.92
N ALA A 26 14.86 -14.12 -31.14
CA ALA A 26 15.46 -15.24 -30.42
C ALA A 26 15.81 -16.44 -31.32
N VAL A 27 15.14 -16.61 -32.48
CA VAL A 27 15.34 -17.79 -33.35
C VAL A 27 16.81 -17.97 -33.75
N GLY A 28 17.47 -16.91 -34.20
CA GLY A 28 18.86 -16.97 -34.68
C GLY A 28 19.86 -17.37 -33.59
N PRO A 29 19.96 -16.59 -32.50
CA PRO A 29 20.89 -16.88 -31.40
C PRO A 29 20.65 -18.25 -30.75
N VAL A 30 19.41 -18.64 -30.52
CA VAL A 30 19.10 -19.92 -29.87
C VAL A 30 19.45 -21.10 -30.78
N LEU A 31 19.17 -21.01 -32.09
CA LEU A 31 19.56 -22.06 -33.04
C LEU A 31 21.08 -22.20 -33.20
N ALA A 32 21.88 -21.20 -32.83
CA ALA A 32 23.33 -21.26 -33.01
C ALA A 32 24.03 -22.22 -32.03
N GLU A 33 23.39 -22.62 -30.92
CA GLU A 33 23.99 -23.45 -29.86
C GLU A 33 25.31 -22.85 -29.28
N ASP A 34 25.49 -21.54 -29.34
CA ASP A 34 26.73 -20.87 -28.93
C ASP A 34 26.55 -19.77 -27.86
N PRO A 35 25.92 -18.62 -28.14
CA PRO A 35 25.79 -17.58 -27.13
C PRO A 35 24.81 -18.00 -26.02
N ASP A 36 25.12 -17.59 -24.79
CA ASP A 36 24.09 -17.54 -23.76
C ASP A 36 23.14 -16.39 -24.08
N VAL A 37 21.85 -16.60 -23.82
CA VAL A 37 20.81 -15.65 -24.21
C VAL A 37 19.95 -15.30 -23.01
N ILE A 38 19.73 -14.01 -22.79
CA ILE A 38 18.68 -13.53 -21.90
C ILE A 38 17.55 -12.99 -22.76
N ILE A 39 16.35 -13.53 -22.62
CA ILE A 39 15.15 -13.08 -23.32
C ILE A 39 14.27 -12.30 -22.34
N THR A 40 14.14 -11.00 -22.58
CA THR A 40 13.24 -10.12 -21.81
C THR A 40 12.03 -9.77 -22.63
N ALA A 41 10.84 -10.05 -22.09
CA ALA A 41 9.57 -9.62 -22.66
C ALA A 41 8.53 -9.53 -21.54
N PRO A 42 7.47 -8.72 -21.65
CA PRO A 42 6.41 -8.69 -20.64
C PRO A 42 5.76 -10.07 -20.41
N THR A 43 5.08 -10.25 -19.28
CA THR A 43 4.25 -11.43 -19.00
C THR A 43 3.20 -11.58 -20.11
N ALA A 44 2.97 -12.79 -20.59
CA ALA A 44 2.23 -13.10 -21.83
C ALA A 44 2.87 -12.62 -23.15
N GLY A 45 4.10 -12.10 -23.14
CA GLY A 45 4.89 -11.71 -24.33
C GLY A 45 5.38 -12.85 -25.22
N GLY A 46 5.12 -14.11 -24.85
CA GLY A 46 5.55 -15.30 -25.59
C GLY A 46 7.02 -15.69 -25.36
N LYS A 47 7.54 -15.43 -24.15
CA LYS A 47 8.93 -15.73 -23.74
C LYS A 47 9.28 -17.21 -23.85
N THR A 48 8.38 -18.08 -23.38
CA THR A 48 8.55 -19.53 -23.49
C THR A 48 8.71 -19.96 -24.94
N GLU A 49 7.83 -19.53 -25.85
CA GLU A 49 7.94 -19.85 -27.27
C GLU A 49 9.20 -19.23 -27.92
N ALA A 50 9.64 -18.06 -27.47
CA ALA A 50 10.87 -17.45 -27.98
C ALA A 50 12.09 -18.36 -27.75
N ALA A 51 12.12 -19.10 -26.64
CA ALA A 51 13.15 -20.12 -26.40
C ALA A 51 12.79 -21.47 -27.05
N PHE A 52 11.57 -21.96 -26.88
CA PHE A 52 11.25 -23.35 -27.19
C PHE A 52 10.96 -23.63 -28.66
N LEU A 53 10.49 -22.65 -29.46
CA LEU A 53 10.35 -22.86 -30.90
C LEU A 53 11.71 -23.16 -31.58
N PRO A 54 12.78 -22.38 -31.34
CA PRO A 54 14.10 -22.72 -31.88
C PRO A 54 14.74 -23.94 -31.19
N ILE A 55 14.60 -24.14 -29.88
CA ILE A 55 15.10 -25.37 -29.21
C ILE A 55 14.47 -26.62 -29.82
N CYS A 56 13.14 -26.68 -29.90
CA CYS A 56 12.44 -27.85 -30.45
C CYS A 56 12.77 -28.05 -31.93
N SER A 57 13.02 -26.98 -32.68
CA SER A 57 13.51 -27.08 -34.06
C SER A 57 14.87 -27.77 -34.13
N ARG A 58 15.79 -27.45 -33.21
CA ARG A 58 17.11 -28.08 -33.14
C ARG A 58 17.03 -29.55 -32.74
N LEU A 59 16.22 -29.87 -31.73
CA LEU A 59 16.06 -31.25 -31.26
C LEU A 59 15.41 -32.12 -32.34
N ALA A 60 14.37 -31.63 -33.02
CA ALA A 60 13.73 -32.35 -34.11
C ALA A 60 14.68 -32.58 -35.29
N GLY A 61 15.41 -31.54 -35.73
CA GLY A 61 16.40 -31.71 -36.81
C GLY A 61 17.50 -32.73 -36.45
N SER A 62 17.95 -32.75 -35.20
CA SER A 62 18.94 -33.73 -34.74
C SER A 62 18.42 -35.18 -34.78
N ARG A 63 17.10 -35.37 -34.68
CA ARG A 63 16.44 -36.69 -34.79
C ARG A 63 16.30 -37.14 -36.24
N ASP A 64 16.06 -36.19 -37.14
CA ASP A 64 16.04 -36.45 -38.58
C ASP A 64 17.43 -36.86 -39.10
N ASP A 65 18.50 -36.27 -38.53
CA ASP A 65 19.88 -36.56 -38.91
C ASP A 65 20.40 -37.93 -38.39
N GLY A 66 19.72 -38.55 -37.41
CA GLY A 66 20.07 -39.89 -36.91
C GLY A 66 19.82 -40.11 -35.41
N PRO A 67 20.40 -41.17 -34.82
CA PRO A 67 20.25 -41.47 -33.41
C PRO A 67 20.79 -40.36 -32.51
N VAL A 68 19.95 -39.89 -31.59
CA VAL A 68 20.32 -38.83 -30.63
C VAL A 68 21.17 -39.41 -29.49
N PRO A 69 22.23 -38.70 -29.03
CA PRO A 69 23.00 -39.11 -27.86
C PRO A 69 22.12 -39.36 -26.62
N ALA A 70 22.46 -40.39 -25.85
CA ALA A 70 21.75 -40.69 -24.61
C ALA A 70 21.93 -39.57 -23.56
N GLY A 71 20.87 -39.23 -22.84
CA GLY A 71 20.87 -38.18 -21.83
C GLY A 71 19.73 -37.17 -22.03
N VAL A 72 19.47 -36.39 -20.99
CA VAL A 72 18.57 -35.23 -21.04
C VAL A 72 19.17 -34.20 -22.00
N GLU A 73 18.38 -33.71 -22.96
CA GLU A 73 18.80 -32.73 -23.97
C GLU A 73 18.57 -31.29 -23.52
N VAL A 74 17.54 -31.05 -22.71
CA VAL A 74 17.21 -29.72 -22.18
C VAL A 74 16.87 -29.80 -20.70
N LEU A 75 17.54 -28.97 -19.91
CA LEU A 75 17.24 -28.76 -18.50
C LEU A 75 16.50 -27.43 -18.34
N TYR A 76 15.19 -27.48 -18.17
CA TYR A 76 14.36 -26.31 -17.87
C TYR A 76 14.26 -26.15 -16.36
N VAL A 77 14.94 -25.16 -15.80
CA VAL A 77 14.87 -24.79 -14.40
C VAL A 77 13.78 -23.74 -14.18
N SER A 78 12.84 -24.02 -13.27
CA SER A 78 11.75 -23.13 -12.90
C SER A 78 11.74 -22.89 -11.38
N PRO A 79 11.42 -21.67 -10.90
CA PRO A 79 11.40 -21.36 -9.48
C PRO A 79 10.23 -21.99 -8.73
N LEU A 80 9.15 -22.41 -9.38
CA LEU A 80 7.95 -22.87 -8.66
C LEU A 80 7.44 -24.19 -9.22
N LYS A 81 6.99 -25.08 -8.33
CA LYS A 81 6.38 -26.37 -8.73
C LYS A 81 5.14 -26.17 -9.60
N ALA A 82 4.31 -25.18 -9.28
CA ALA A 82 3.12 -24.86 -10.06
C ALA A 82 3.47 -24.46 -11.50
N LEU A 83 4.53 -23.65 -11.66
CA LEU A 83 5.05 -23.27 -12.97
C LEU A 83 5.64 -24.47 -13.73
N ILE A 84 6.28 -25.42 -13.06
CA ILE A 84 6.73 -26.67 -13.72
C ILE A 84 5.57 -27.44 -14.34
N ASN A 85 4.45 -27.60 -13.60
CA ASN A 85 3.29 -28.34 -14.13
C ASN A 85 2.68 -27.62 -15.33
N ASP A 86 2.53 -26.31 -15.25
CA ASP A 86 2.06 -25.49 -16.36
C ASP A 86 2.94 -25.64 -17.61
N GLN A 87 4.26 -25.47 -17.45
CA GLN A 87 5.19 -25.59 -18.57
C GLN A 87 5.28 -27.02 -19.11
N TYR A 88 5.10 -28.05 -18.27
CA TYR A 88 5.02 -29.44 -18.70
C TYR A 88 3.84 -29.67 -19.66
N ASP A 89 2.65 -29.18 -19.30
CA ASP A 89 1.45 -29.34 -20.14
C ASP A 89 1.60 -28.54 -21.43
N ARG A 90 2.06 -27.28 -21.33
CA ARG A 90 2.28 -26.39 -22.48
C ARG A 90 3.31 -26.93 -23.47
N LEU A 91 4.48 -27.36 -22.99
CA LEU A 91 5.52 -27.95 -23.84
C LEU A 91 5.10 -29.31 -24.38
N GLY A 92 4.31 -30.07 -23.62
CA GLY A 92 3.76 -31.35 -24.07
C GLY A 92 2.93 -31.24 -25.35
N LEU A 93 2.22 -30.13 -25.57
CA LEU A 93 1.47 -29.88 -26.81
C LEU A 93 2.40 -29.67 -28.02
N LEU A 94 3.48 -28.91 -27.86
CA LEU A 94 4.45 -28.66 -28.94
C LEU A 94 5.31 -29.91 -29.23
N CYS A 95 5.74 -30.61 -28.19
CA CYS A 95 6.73 -31.67 -28.29
C CYS A 95 6.15 -33.02 -28.72
N ARG A 96 4.83 -33.23 -28.56
CA ARG A 96 4.14 -34.48 -28.92
C ARG A 96 4.32 -34.83 -30.39
N ASP A 97 4.06 -33.87 -31.28
CA ASP A 97 4.16 -34.08 -32.73
C ASP A 97 5.62 -34.14 -33.23
N LEU A 98 6.57 -33.78 -32.37
CA LEU A 98 8.01 -33.81 -32.64
C LEU A 98 8.70 -35.03 -32.03
N GLU A 99 7.94 -35.91 -31.36
CA GLU A 99 8.45 -37.08 -30.63
C GLU A 99 9.53 -36.74 -29.59
N ILE A 100 9.48 -35.53 -29.03
CA ILE A 100 10.40 -35.09 -27.98
C ILE A 100 9.75 -35.39 -26.62
N PRO A 101 10.33 -36.26 -25.77
CA PRO A 101 9.74 -36.52 -24.47
C PRO A 101 9.91 -35.32 -23.54
N VAL A 102 8.84 -34.98 -22.81
CA VAL A 102 8.84 -33.92 -21.78
C VAL A 102 8.58 -34.56 -20.43
N HIS A 103 9.29 -34.10 -19.41
CA HIS A 103 9.24 -34.65 -18.06
C HIS A 103 9.19 -33.55 -17.01
N ARG A 104 8.22 -33.61 -16.09
CA ARG A 104 8.23 -32.81 -14.86
C ARG A 104 9.06 -33.48 -13.77
N TRP A 105 9.81 -32.70 -13.01
CA TRP A 105 10.65 -33.18 -11.92
C TRP A 105 10.62 -32.23 -10.73
N HIS A 106 9.79 -32.53 -9.74
CA HIS A 106 9.77 -31.82 -8.46
C HIS A 106 9.44 -32.76 -7.30
N GLY A 107 9.45 -32.25 -6.06
CA GLY A 107 9.15 -33.01 -4.84
C GLY A 107 7.93 -33.95 -4.97
N ASP A 108 6.80 -33.42 -5.47
CA ASP A 108 5.54 -34.14 -5.55
C ASP A 108 5.43 -35.16 -6.71
N VAL A 109 6.43 -35.24 -7.60
CA VAL A 109 6.44 -36.25 -8.68
C VAL A 109 6.81 -37.62 -8.10
N PRO A 110 6.05 -38.70 -8.40
CA PRO A 110 6.32 -40.04 -7.87
C PRO A 110 7.74 -40.53 -8.13
N ALA A 111 8.32 -41.23 -7.16
CA ALA A 111 9.68 -41.77 -7.26
C ALA A 111 9.86 -42.72 -8.46
N SER A 112 8.82 -43.49 -8.82
CA SER A 112 8.81 -44.38 -9.98
C SER A 112 8.99 -43.62 -11.31
N ALA A 113 8.35 -42.46 -11.45
CA ALA A 113 8.48 -41.61 -12.63
C ALA A 113 9.90 -41.03 -12.75
N LYS A 114 10.48 -40.56 -11.62
CA LYS A 114 11.88 -40.10 -11.56
C LYS A 114 12.86 -41.23 -11.89
N ALA A 115 12.63 -42.43 -11.36
CA ALA A 115 13.48 -43.60 -11.59
C ALA A 115 13.49 -44.02 -13.07
N ARG A 116 12.38 -43.86 -13.79
CA ARG A 116 12.31 -44.13 -15.23
C ARG A 116 13.22 -43.18 -16.02
N ILE A 117 13.20 -41.89 -15.70
CA ILE A 117 14.06 -40.89 -16.34
C ILE A 117 15.53 -41.16 -16.00
N ARG A 118 15.86 -41.54 -14.76
CA ARG A 118 17.23 -41.94 -14.40
C ARG A 118 17.73 -43.12 -15.22
N ARG A 119 16.87 -44.13 -15.45
CA ARG A 119 17.21 -45.33 -16.23
C ARG A 119 17.37 -45.04 -17.72
N SER A 120 16.48 -44.23 -18.30
CA SER A 120 16.49 -43.87 -19.72
C SER A 120 16.30 -42.35 -19.87
N PRO A 121 17.37 -41.56 -19.69
CA PRO A 121 17.31 -40.11 -19.76
C PRO A 121 17.21 -39.65 -21.23
N ALA A 122 16.20 -38.84 -21.54
CA ALA A 122 15.97 -38.28 -22.88
C ALA A 122 15.13 -37.00 -22.81
N GLY A 123 15.22 -36.17 -23.85
CA GLY A 123 14.33 -35.02 -24.08
C GLY A 123 14.46 -33.89 -23.05
N ILE A 124 13.32 -33.33 -22.65
CA ILE A 124 13.23 -32.10 -21.86
C ILE A 124 12.83 -32.45 -20.41
N VAL A 125 13.63 -32.02 -19.43
CA VAL A 125 13.32 -32.14 -18.00
C VAL A 125 13.06 -30.75 -17.42
N VAL A 126 11.85 -30.54 -16.91
CA VAL A 126 11.40 -29.33 -16.22
C VAL A 126 11.51 -29.54 -14.70
N ILE A 127 12.41 -28.81 -14.04
CA ILE A 127 12.90 -29.09 -12.68
C ILE A 127 13.03 -27.84 -11.80
N THR A 128 12.98 -27.98 -10.47
CA THR A 128 13.34 -26.88 -9.54
C THR A 128 14.83 -26.94 -9.18
N PRO A 129 15.47 -25.83 -8.74
CA PRO A 129 16.85 -25.86 -8.23
C PRO A 129 17.06 -26.89 -7.13
N GLU A 130 16.12 -27.01 -6.19
CA GLU A 130 16.20 -27.95 -5.06
C GLU A 130 16.08 -29.41 -5.53
N SER A 131 15.29 -29.65 -6.57
CA SER A 131 15.15 -31.00 -7.13
C SER A 131 16.36 -31.39 -7.97
N LEU A 132 17.03 -30.40 -8.58
CA LEU A 132 18.32 -30.57 -9.23
C LEU A 132 19.41 -30.84 -8.20
N GLU A 133 19.44 -30.11 -7.07
CA GLU A 133 20.30 -30.40 -5.92
C GLU A 133 20.16 -31.85 -5.46
N ALA A 134 18.92 -32.30 -5.24
CA ALA A 134 18.63 -33.68 -4.87
C ALA A 134 19.11 -34.67 -5.94
N LEU A 135 19.05 -34.33 -7.23
CA LEU A 135 19.59 -35.17 -8.31
C LEU A 135 21.11 -35.30 -8.18
N PHE A 136 21.83 -34.21 -7.95
CA PHE A 136 23.28 -34.22 -7.77
C PHE A 136 23.71 -35.10 -6.58
N VAL A 137 23.02 -34.96 -5.45
CA VAL A 137 23.31 -35.75 -4.23
C VAL A 137 22.95 -37.22 -4.41
N THR A 138 21.77 -37.53 -4.92
CA THR A 138 21.25 -38.91 -4.93
C THR A 138 21.64 -39.75 -6.15
N ALA A 139 22.07 -39.11 -7.24
CA ALA A 139 22.63 -39.82 -8.39
C ALA A 139 24.17 -39.81 -8.40
N GLY A 140 24.82 -38.87 -7.70
CA GLY A 140 26.27 -38.85 -7.54
C GLY A 140 27.01 -38.90 -8.90
N PRO A 141 27.83 -39.92 -9.18
CA PRO A 141 28.52 -40.08 -10.47
C PRO A 141 27.59 -40.22 -11.68
N ASP A 142 26.38 -40.76 -11.49
CA ASP A 142 25.41 -41.04 -12.55
C ASP A 142 24.84 -39.77 -13.19
N VAL A 143 25.05 -38.60 -12.57
CA VAL A 143 24.68 -37.28 -13.11
C VAL A 143 25.28 -37.06 -14.50
N ALA A 144 26.54 -37.50 -14.73
CA ALA A 144 27.21 -37.36 -16.02
C ALA A 144 26.45 -38.08 -17.14
N ARG A 145 25.96 -39.30 -16.84
CA ARG A 145 25.16 -40.10 -17.77
C ARG A 145 23.77 -39.50 -17.98
N ILE A 146 23.15 -39.00 -16.91
CA ILE A 146 21.80 -38.42 -16.97
C ILE A 146 21.79 -37.13 -17.79
N LEU A 147 22.80 -36.27 -17.62
CA LEU A 147 22.91 -34.98 -18.32
C LEU A 147 23.79 -35.03 -19.58
N GLY A 148 24.31 -36.20 -19.97
CA GLY A 148 25.30 -36.33 -21.04
C GLY A 148 24.90 -35.68 -22.38
N GLY A 149 23.61 -35.79 -22.72
CA GLY A 149 23.00 -35.22 -23.92
C GLY A 149 22.68 -33.73 -23.87
N LEU A 150 23.01 -33.02 -22.79
CA LEU A 150 22.49 -31.67 -22.52
C LEU A 150 22.98 -30.64 -23.54
N ARG A 151 22.06 -30.08 -24.32
CA ARG A 151 22.32 -29.03 -25.33
C ARG A 151 21.97 -27.65 -24.81
N TYR A 152 20.96 -27.54 -23.96
CA TYR A 152 20.50 -26.25 -23.42
C TYR A 152 20.15 -26.36 -21.94
N VAL A 153 20.44 -25.29 -21.21
CA VAL A 153 19.80 -25.01 -19.92
C VAL A 153 18.88 -23.82 -20.11
N VAL A 154 17.61 -23.96 -19.74
CA VAL A 154 16.66 -22.84 -19.69
C VAL A 154 16.44 -22.45 -18.24
N VAL A 155 16.64 -21.18 -17.88
CA VAL A 155 16.36 -20.64 -16.55
C VAL A 155 15.18 -19.69 -16.65
N ASP A 156 14.03 -20.14 -16.16
CA ASP A 156 12.80 -19.34 -16.21
C ASP A 156 12.67 -18.41 -15.00
N GLU A 157 11.99 -17.29 -15.21
CA GLU A 157 11.83 -16.20 -14.23
C GLU A 157 13.16 -15.82 -13.54
N LEU A 158 14.21 -15.55 -14.33
CA LEU A 158 15.58 -15.29 -13.86
C LEU A 158 15.65 -14.31 -12.68
N HIS A 159 14.81 -13.27 -12.70
CA HIS A 159 14.74 -12.23 -11.67
C HIS A 159 14.47 -12.79 -10.26
N ALA A 160 13.79 -13.93 -10.13
CA ALA A 160 13.48 -14.54 -8.85
C ALA A 160 14.70 -15.16 -8.16
N PHE A 161 15.80 -15.32 -8.90
CA PHE A 161 17.05 -15.88 -8.39
C PHE A 161 18.10 -14.81 -8.09
N LEU A 162 18.01 -13.62 -8.70
CA LEU A 162 19.02 -12.57 -8.58
C LEU A 162 19.21 -12.12 -7.13
N GLY A 163 20.44 -12.22 -6.62
CA GLY A 163 20.79 -11.76 -5.26
C GLY A 163 20.21 -12.59 -4.11
N THR A 164 19.82 -13.84 -4.37
CA THR A 164 19.23 -14.72 -3.35
C THR A 164 20.10 -15.95 -3.08
N GLU A 165 20.02 -16.51 -1.87
CA GLU A 165 20.64 -17.81 -1.52
C GLU A 165 20.24 -18.92 -2.52
N ARG A 166 18.98 -18.91 -2.95
CA ARG A 166 18.45 -19.83 -3.95
C ARG A 166 19.11 -19.66 -5.33
N GLY A 167 19.42 -18.43 -5.71
CA GLY A 167 20.15 -18.15 -6.94
C GLY A 167 21.58 -18.64 -6.92
N MET A 168 22.28 -18.47 -5.79
CA MET A 168 23.64 -18.99 -5.60
C MET A 168 23.69 -20.51 -5.67
N GLN A 169 22.71 -21.19 -5.06
CA GLN A 169 22.52 -22.62 -5.21
C GLN A 169 22.38 -23.02 -6.69
N LEU A 170 21.50 -22.33 -7.43
CA LEU A 170 21.31 -22.60 -8.85
C LEU A 170 22.61 -22.40 -9.65
N GLN A 171 23.33 -21.30 -9.45
CA GLN A 171 24.59 -21.06 -10.16
C GLN A 171 25.63 -22.16 -9.88
N SER A 172 25.70 -22.65 -8.64
CA SER A 172 26.59 -23.77 -8.27
C SER A 172 26.22 -25.03 -9.03
N LEU A 173 24.93 -25.38 -9.08
CA LEU A 173 24.43 -26.55 -9.79
C LEU A 173 24.67 -26.45 -11.31
N LEU A 174 24.47 -25.27 -11.91
CA LEU A 174 24.74 -25.05 -13.33
C LEU A 174 26.22 -25.14 -13.66
N HIS A 175 27.09 -24.59 -12.81
CA HIS A 175 28.54 -24.71 -12.95
C HIS A 175 28.99 -26.18 -12.85
N ARG A 176 28.52 -26.89 -11.83
CA ARG A 176 28.83 -28.31 -11.61
C ARG A 176 28.30 -29.21 -12.73
N ALA A 177 27.17 -28.88 -13.34
CA ALA A 177 26.66 -29.60 -14.51
C ALA A 177 27.66 -29.53 -15.68
N GLU A 178 28.21 -28.35 -15.97
CA GLU A 178 29.22 -28.18 -17.02
C GLU A 178 30.56 -28.84 -16.66
N GLU A 179 30.97 -28.78 -15.39
CA GLU A 179 32.18 -29.45 -14.92
C GLU A 179 32.08 -30.97 -15.11
N VAL A 180 30.94 -31.57 -14.76
CA VAL A 180 30.68 -33.00 -14.95
C VAL A 180 30.64 -33.38 -16.44
N LEU A 181 30.15 -32.48 -17.30
CA LEU A 181 30.10 -32.70 -18.75
C LEU A 181 31.43 -32.40 -19.46
N GLY A 182 32.36 -31.71 -18.82
CA GLY A 182 33.63 -31.28 -19.41
C GLY A 182 33.48 -30.27 -20.55
N ARG A 183 32.31 -29.64 -20.70
CA ARG A 183 32.02 -28.67 -21.76
C ARG A 183 31.01 -27.62 -21.32
N ARG A 184 31.09 -26.44 -21.96
CA ARG A 184 30.10 -25.37 -21.80
C ARG A 184 28.78 -25.79 -22.46
N VAL A 185 27.67 -25.44 -21.81
CA VAL A 185 26.31 -25.62 -22.31
C VAL A 185 25.68 -24.23 -22.44
N PRO A 186 25.09 -23.89 -23.60
CA PRO A 186 24.33 -22.66 -23.76
C PRO A 186 23.21 -22.52 -22.71
N ARG A 187 23.17 -21.36 -22.04
CA ARG A 187 22.16 -21.02 -21.05
C ARG A 187 21.21 -19.98 -21.62
N ILE A 188 19.92 -20.24 -21.53
CA ILE A 188 18.85 -19.35 -21.98
C ILE A 188 18.05 -18.93 -20.76
N ALA A 189 18.09 -17.65 -20.39
CA ALA A 189 17.29 -17.14 -19.30
C ALA A 189 16.05 -16.40 -19.80
N LEU A 190 14.92 -16.62 -19.15
CA LEU A 190 13.67 -15.93 -19.41
C LEU A 190 13.38 -14.99 -18.25
N SER A 191 13.03 -13.74 -18.53
CA SER A 191 12.56 -12.84 -17.50
C SER A 191 11.50 -11.88 -18.02
N ALA A 192 10.51 -11.58 -17.18
CA ALA A 192 9.58 -10.50 -17.47
C ALA A 192 10.28 -9.13 -17.52
N THR A 193 11.22 -8.93 -16.59
CA THR A 193 11.80 -7.63 -16.25
C THR A 193 13.18 -7.85 -15.64
N LEU A 194 14.15 -6.98 -15.92
CA LEU A 194 15.47 -7.05 -15.31
C LEU A 194 15.89 -5.66 -14.85
N ALA A 195 16.35 -5.57 -13.60
CA ALA A 195 16.77 -4.31 -13.01
C ALA A 195 18.08 -3.79 -13.57
N SER A 196 19.02 -4.71 -13.74
CA SER A 196 20.30 -4.48 -14.38
C SER A 196 20.53 -5.61 -15.36
N SER A 197 20.62 -5.27 -16.64
CA SER A 197 21.05 -6.23 -17.66
C SER A 197 22.41 -6.81 -17.28
N GLN A 198 23.32 -6.02 -16.72
CA GLN A 198 24.64 -6.49 -16.34
C GLN A 198 24.57 -7.51 -15.20
N ALA A 199 23.83 -7.23 -14.13
CA ALA A 199 23.69 -8.16 -13.01
C ALA A 199 23.04 -9.47 -13.45
N ALA A 200 22.07 -9.41 -14.36
CA ALA A 200 21.43 -10.60 -14.91
C ALA A 200 22.37 -11.44 -15.79
N ARG A 201 23.19 -10.78 -16.62
CA ARG A 201 24.22 -11.43 -17.45
C ARG A 201 25.30 -12.08 -16.58
N GLU A 202 25.81 -11.35 -15.60
CA GLU A 202 26.80 -11.84 -14.65
C GLU A 202 26.23 -12.97 -13.79
N PHE A 203 24.94 -12.92 -13.44
CA PHE A 203 24.29 -14.03 -12.77
C PHE A 203 24.22 -15.27 -13.68
N LEU A 204 23.80 -15.12 -14.94
CA LEU A 204 23.66 -16.25 -15.86
C LEU A 204 25.01 -16.89 -16.17
N ARG A 205 26.07 -16.08 -16.31
CA ARG A 205 27.43 -16.53 -16.56
C ARG A 205 28.46 -15.74 -15.72
N PRO A 206 28.73 -16.18 -14.48
CA PRO A 206 29.69 -15.51 -13.60
C PRO A 206 31.08 -15.41 -14.24
N GLY A 207 31.65 -14.21 -14.24
CA GLY A 207 32.95 -13.87 -14.85
C GLY A 207 32.95 -13.67 -16.35
N ALA A 208 31.82 -13.91 -17.02
CA ALA A 208 31.71 -13.80 -18.47
C ALA A 208 30.35 -13.22 -18.88
N GLY A 209 29.77 -12.35 -18.05
CA GLY A 209 28.49 -11.69 -18.35
C GLY A 209 28.50 -10.91 -19.66
N GLU A 210 29.64 -10.34 -20.06
CA GLU A 210 29.78 -9.62 -21.35
C GLU A 210 29.55 -10.51 -22.58
N GLN A 211 29.70 -11.83 -22.45
CA GLN A 211 29.47 -12.80 -23.53
C GLN A 211 27.98 -13.19 -23.66
N VAL A 212 27.13 -12.74 -22.73
CA VAL A 212 25.71 -13.07 -22.71
C VAL A 212 24.94 -12.07 -23.55
N GLN A 213 24.27 -12.57 -24.60
CA GLN A 213 23.43 -11.74 -25.46
C GLN A 213 22.10 -11.44 -24.77
N HIS A 214 21.70 -10.17 -24.72
CA HIS A 214 20.40 -9.76 -24.20
C HIS A 214 19.46 -9.39 -25.35
N ILE A 215 18.34 -10.10 -25.44
CA ILE A 215 17.27 -9.85 -26.40
C ILE A 215 16.14 -9.15 -25.65
N ASP A 216 16.01 -7.86 -25.88
CA ASP A 216 14.89 -7.03 -25.43
C ASP A 216 14.37 -6.22 -26.62
N THR A 217 13.07 -6.33 -26.88
CA THR A 217 12.41 -5.61 -27.98
C THR A 217 11.66 -4.38 -27.51
N GLY A 218 11.78 -4.03 -26.21
CA GLY A 218 11.33 -2.74 -25.66
C GLY A 218 9.82 -2.50 -25.74
N GLN A 219 9.00 -3.57 -25.81
CA GLN A 219 7.55 -3.43 -25.94
C GLN A 219 6.98 -2.57 -24.80
N ARG A 220 6.42 -1.42 -25.18
CA ARG A 220 5.70 -0.49 -24.29
C ARG A 220 4.26 -0.97 -24.18
N GLY A 221 3.79 -1.18 -22.95
CA GLY A 221 2.37 -1.38 -22.67
C GLY A 221 1.86 -0.17 -21.91
N ASP A 222 0.74 0.39 -22.35
CA ASP A 222 -0.02 1.33 -21.53
C ASP A 222 -0.57 0.59 -20.31
N VAL A 223 -0.69 1.28 -19.18
CA VAL A 223 -1.22 0.73 -17.94
C VAL A 223 -2.29 1.69 -17.43
N ARG A 224 -3.47 1.14 -17.12
CA ARG A 224 -4.50 1.89 -16.37
C ARG A 224 -4.21 1.74 -14.90
N LEU A 225 -3.66 2.80 -14.31
CA LEU A 225 -3.28 2.87 -12.91
C LEU A 225 -4.24 3.77 -12.14
N ARG A 226 -4.65 3.34 -10.94
CA ARG A 226 -5.30 4.22 -9.97
C ARG A 226 -4.84 3.92 -8.54
N VAL A 227 -4.57 4.96 -7.76
CA VAL A 227 -4.25 4.86 -6.33
C VAL A 227 -5.36 5.51 -5.52
N PHE A 228 -5.79 4.80 -4.47
CA PHE A 228 -6.83 5.22 -3.55
C PHE A 228 -6.24 5.40 -2.16
N GLY A 229 -6.41 6.60 -1.60
CA GLY A 229 -6.12 6.89 -0.20
C GLY A 229 -7.30 6.49 0.68
N HIS A 230 -7.03 6.05 1.90
CA HIS A 230 -8.06 5.72 2.89
C HIS A 230 -7.64 6.24 4.26
N GLN A 231 -8.48 7.04 4.90
CA GLN A 231 -8.23 7.49 6.27
C GLN A 231 -8.66 6.43 7.30
N ARG A 232 -7.72 5.99 8.15
CA ARG A 232 -7.96 5.07 9.25
C ARG A 232 -8.30 5.85 10.52
N ARG A 233 -9.58 5.84 10.90
CA ARG A 233 -10.07 6.44 12.15
C ARG A 233 -9.74 5.52 13.33
N ASN A 234 -9.35 6.10 14.46
CA ASN A 234 -9.18 5.31 15.68
C ASN A 234 -10.56 4.87 16.21
N PRO A 235 -10.71 3.61 16.69
CA PRO A 235 -11.94 3.18 17.34
C PRO A 235 -12.26 4.11 18.50
N THR A 236 -13.50 4.62 18.57
CA THR A 236 -13.97 5.38 19.72
C THR A 236 -13.88 4.51 20.98
N THR A 237 -13.53 5.11 22.12
CA THR A 237 -13.37 4.45 23.44
C THR A 237 -14.63 3.78 24.01
N THR A 238 -15.71 3.68 23.23
CA THR A 238 -16.94 2.96 23.55
C THR A 238 -16.81 1.46 23.24
N GLY A 239 -15.93 0.76 23.95
CA GLY A 239 -16.08 -0.65 24.37
C GLY A 239 -16.56 -1.75 23.40
N ALA A 240 -16.64 -1.55 22.09
CA ALA A 240 -16.96 -2.57 21.09
C ALA A 240 -15.76 -2.77 20.16
N GLU A 241 -15.57 -4.02 19.73
CA GLU A 241 -14.54 -4.47 18.80
C GLU A 241 -14.77 -3.90 17.39
N ASP A 242 -14.69 -2.57 17.22
CA ASP A 242 -14.89 -1.96 15.90
C ASP A 242 -13.70 -2.28 14.97
N GLU A 243 -14.01 -2.90 13.84
CA GLU A 243 -13.06 -3.19 12.77
C GLU A 243 -12.41 -1.89 12.25
N PRO A 244 -11.12 -1.89 11.88
CA PRO A 244 -10.46 -0.68 11.38
C PRO A 244 -11.19 -0.09 10.15
N SER A 245 -11.43 1.24 10.14
CA SER A 245 -12.24 1.89 9.10
C SER A 245 -11.66 1.75 7.69
N ASP A 246 -10.32 1.72 7.57
CA ASP A 246 -9.63 1.50 6.29
C ASP A 246 -9.86 0.09 5.76
N LEU A 247 -9.90 -0.92 6.63
CA LEU A 247 -10.23 -2.30 6.24
C LEU A 247 -11.64 -2.38 5.65
N VAL A 248 -12.60 -1.68 6.25
CA VAL A 248 -13.99 -1.61 5.75
C VAL A 248 -14.03 -0.93 4.39
N ALA A 249 -13.50 0.30 4.27
CA ALA A 249 -13.54 1.09 3.03
C ALA A 249 -12.80 0.41 1.87
N ILE A 250 -11.65 -0.21 2.15
CA ILE A 250 -10.90 -0.99 1.14
C ILE A 250 -11.71 -2.22 0.72
N SER A 251 -12.29 -2.96 1.67
CA SER A 251 -13.09 -4.16 1.37
C SER A 251 -14.33 -3.83 0.53
N GLU A 252 -15.05 -2.76 0.82
CA GLU A 252 -16.21 -2.31 0.04
C GLU A 252 -15.81 -1.94 -1.39
N ARG A 253 -14.69 -1.24 -1.57
CA ARG A 253 -14.18 -0.88 -2.90
C ARG A 253 -13.70 -2.10 -3.68
N LEU A 254 -13.06 -3.06 -3.03
CA LEU A 254 -12.69 -4.33 -3.64
C LEU A 254 -13.93 -5.15 -4.01
N PHE A 255 -14.93 -5.22 -3.12
CA PHE A 255 -16.18 -5.94 -3.34
C PHE A 255 -16.96 -5.39 -4.54
N THR A 256 -17.01 -4.07 -4.69
CA THR A 256 -17.68 -3.42 -5.82
C THR A 256 -16.88 -3.49 -7.12
N GLY A 257 -15.54 -3.40 -7.03
CA GLY A 257 -14.67 -3.29 -8.20
C GLY A 257 -14.09 -4.61 -8.74
N MET A 258 -14.10 -5.69 -7.94
CA MET A 258 -13.40 -6.95 -8.22
C MET A 258 -14.31 -8.18 -8.11
N ARG A 259 -15.51 -8.09 -8.69
CA ARG A 259 -16.44 -9.22 -8.87
C ARG A 259 -16.78 -9.42 -10.35
N GLY A 260 -17.28 -10.61 -10.67
CA GLY A 260 -17.76 -11.01 -11.99
C GLY A 260 -16.65 -11.30 -13.01
N ARG A 261 -15.39 -11.21 -12.61
CA ARG A 261 -14.19 -11.56 -13.41
C ARG A 261 -13.07 -12.03 -12.49
N ASP A 262 -11.96 -12.46 -13.09
CA ASP A 262 -10.78 -12.88 -12.35
C ASP A 262 -9.88 -11.72 -11.97
N HIS A 263 -9.52 -11.66 -10.68
CA HIS A 263 -8.68 -10.61 -10.12
C HIS A 263 -7.65 -11.18 -9.15
N LEU A 264 -6.58 -10.41 -8.92
CA LEU A 264 -5.63 -10.68 -7.86
C LEU A 264 -5.55 -9.49 -6.91
N VAL A 265 -5.66 -9.73 -5.60
CA VAL A 265 -5.55 -8.71 -4.56
C VAL A 265 -4.34 -9.04 -3.70
N PHE A 266 -3.25 -8.28 -3.84
CA PHE A 266 -2.03 -8.51 -3.09
C PHE A 266 -2.02 -7.79 -1.75
N ALA A 267 -1.71 -8.50 -0.67
CA ALA A 267 -1.39 -7.92 0.63
C ALA A 267 -0.01 -8.39 1.11
N ASN A 268 0.69 -7.54 1.87
CA ASN A 268 2.07 -7.84 2.28
C ASN A 268 2.15 -8.87 3.41
N ARG A 269 1.09 -9.02 4.22
CA ARG A 269 1.05 -9.99 5.31
C ARG A 269 -0.02 -11.04 5.11
N ARG A 270 0.28 -12.24 5.59
CA ARG A 270 -0.66 -13.36 5.65
C ARG A 270 -1.88 -13.03 6.52
N SER A 271 -1.67 -12.34 7.64
CA SER A 271 -2.77 -11.87 8.50
C SER A 271 -3.73 -10.93 7.78
N ASP A 272 -3.20 -10.08 6.90
CA ASP A 272 -4.03 -9.12 6.15
C ASP A 272 -4.79 -9.84 5.04
N VAL A 273 -4.17 -10.82 4.37
CA VAL A 273 -4.86 -11.70 3.39
C VAL A 273 -6.08 -12.36 4.02
N GLU A 274 -5.91 -13.02 5.18
CA GLU A 274 -7.01 -13.70 5.88
C GLU A 274 -8.11 -12.72 6.29
N ARG A 275 -7.74 -11.56 6.84
CA ARG A 275 -8.70 -10.51 7.25
C ARG A 275 -9.52 -9.97 6.08
N PHE A 276 -8.89 -9.65 4.96
CA PHE A 276 -9.60 -9.14 3.79
C PHE A 276 -10.45 -10.23 3.13
N ALA A 277 -9.95 -11.46 3.02
CA ALA A 277 -10.73 -12.57 2.46
C ALA A 277 -11.98 -12.87 3.30
N ASP A 278 -11.85 -12.91 4.63
CA ASP A 278 -12.99 -13.09 5.54
C ASP A 278 -14.01 -11.94 5.41
N LYS A 279 -13.56 -10.68 5.43
CA LYS A 279 -14.46 -9.53 5.28
C LYS A 279 -15.20 -9.53 3.93
N LEU A 280 -14.50 -9.85 2.83
CA LEU A 280 -15.10 -9.95 1.49
C LEU A 280 -16.08 -11.13 1.37
N SER A 281 -15.81 -12.24 2.05
CA SER A 281 -16.75 -13.36 2.15
C SER A 281 -18.01 -12.94 2.90
N ARG A 282 -17.89 -12.26 4.04
CA ARG A 282 -19.04 -11.75 4.79
C ARG A 282 -19.88 -10.75 4.00
N LEU A 283 -19.23 -9.86 3.22
CA LEU A 283 -19.93 -8.98 2.29
C LEU A 283 -20.67 -9.77 1.20
N SER A 284 -20.12 -10.88 0.74
CA SER A 284 -20.82 -11.75 -0.23
C SER A 284 -22.10 -12.34 0.38
N ASP A 285 -22.04 -12.78 1.65
CA ASP A 285 -23.21 -13.30 2.38
C ASP A 285 -24.25 -12.21 2.63
N GLU A 286 -23.83 -11.01 3.05
CA GLU A 286 -24.69 -9.86 3.33
C GLU A 286 -25.48 -9.42 2.09
N TYR A 287 -24.80 -9.30 0.94
CA TYR A 287 -25.42 -8.94 -0.33
C TYR A 287 -26.08 -10.13 -1.04
N ARG A 288 -26.04 -11.34 -0.44
CA ARG A 288 -26.65 -12.59 -0.95
C ARG A 288 -26.18 -12.95 -2.35
N VAL A 289 -24.86 -12.89 -2.56
CA VAL A 289 -24.20 -13.22 -3.82
C VAL A 289 -23.21 -14.37 -3.62
N PRO A 290 -22.86 -15.13 -4.67
CA PRO A 290 -21.82 -16.15 -4.56
C PRO A 290 -20.51 -15.56 -4.08
N ASN A 291 -19.82 -16.26 -3.17
CA ASN A 291 -18.48 -15.86 -2.77
C ASN A 291 -17.50 -16.11 -3.93
N GLU A 292 -16.85 -15.04 -4.37
CA GLU A 292 -15.83 -15.04 -5.41
C GLU A 292 -14.43 -14.75 -4.82
N PHE A 293 -14.32 -14.49 -3.51
CA PHE A 293 -13.09 -14.05 -2.85
C PHE A 293 -12.46 -15.17 -2.02
N PHE A 294 -11.21 -15.50 -2.33
CA PHE A 294 -10.51 -16.62 -1.70
C PHE A 294 -9.10 -16.24 -1.27
N ALA A 295 -8.70 -16.66 -0.06
CA ALA A 295 -7.35 -16.47 0.44
C ALA A 295 -6.35 -17.38 -0.30
N HIS A 296 -5.14 -16.89 -0.55
CA HIS A 296 -4.07 -17.65 -1.16
C HIS A 296 -2.67 -17.26 -0.64
N HIS A 297 -2.08 -18.10 0.22
CA HIS A 297 -0.70 -17.90 0.69
C HIS A 297 -0.03 -19.22 1.10
N GLY A 298 1.30 -19.18 1.30
CA GLY A 298 2.13 -20.38 1.49
C GLY A 298 1.79 -21.26 2.70
N ASN A 299 1.11 -20.73 3.73
CA ASN A 299 0.68 -21.48 4.91
C ASN A 299 -0.62 -22.28 4.69
N LEU A 300 -1.33 -22.08 3.57
CA LEU A 300 -2.53 -22.85 3.26
C LEU A 300 -2.16 -24.26 2.80
N ALA A 301 -3.02 -25.22 3.14
CA ALA A 301 -2.91 -26.59 2.67
C ALA A 301 -2.87 -26.63 1.13
N LYS A 302 -2.17 -27.62 0.58
CA LYS A 302 -2.00 -27.76 -0.87
C LYS A 302 -3.33 -27.78 -1.63
N GLN A 303 -4.32 -28.50 -1.08
CA GLN A 303 -5.64 -28.65 -1.68
C GLN A 303 -6.38 -27.30 -1.81
N GLU A 304 -6.28 -26.43 -0.80
CA GLU A 304 -6.89 -25.09 -0.83
C GLU A 304 -6.26 -24.21 -1.91
N ARG A 305 -4.93 -24.24 -2.02
CA ARG A 305 -4.21 -23.47 -3.06
C ARG A 305 -4.57 -23.97 -4.46
N GLU A 306 -4.56 -25.29 -4.67
CA GLU A 306 -4.93 -25.90 -5.96
C GLU A 306 -6.38 -25.60 -6.35
N PHE A 307 -7.31 -25.54 -5.38
CA PHE A 307 -8.70 -25.17 -5.62
C PHE A 307 -8.81 -23.74 -6.19
N VAL A 308 -8.16 -22.76 -5.56
CA VAL A 308 -8.19 -21.36 -6.05
C VAL A 308 -7.48 -21.23 -7.41
N GLU A 309 -6.32 -21.88 -7.58
CA GLU A 309 -5.59 -21.89 -8.85
C GLU A 309 -6.42 -22.50 -9.98
N GLN A 310 -7.17 -23.58 -9.72
CA GLN A 310 -8.05 -24.20 -10.71
C GLN A 310 -9.23 -23.31 -11.07
N ARG A 311 -9.84 -22.65 -10.09
CA ARG A 311 -10.92 -21.70 -10.34
C ARG A 311 -10.48 -20.52 -11.21
N LEU A 312 -9.30 -19.95 -10.94
CA LEU A 312 -8.72 -18.88 -11.77
C LEU A 312 -8.43 -19.31 -13.22
N LYS A 313 -8.24 -20.61 -13.48
CA LYS A 313 -8.07 -21.15 -14.84
C LYS A 313 -9.41 -21.35 -15.56
N ASP A 314 -10.50 -21.48 -14.83
CA ASP A 314 -11.83 -21.74 -15.37
C ASP A 314 -12.52 -20.41 -15.72
N ASP A 315 -12.54 -20.07 -17.01
CA ASP A 315 -13.19 -18.86 -17.53
C ASP A 315 -14.70 -18.77 -17.17
N GLY A 316 -15.33 -19.85 -16.71
CA GLY A 316 -16.73 -19.90 -16.28
C GLY A 316 -16.98 -19.49 -14.83
N LEU A 317 -15.94 -19.33 -14.01
CA LEU A 317 -16.05 -19.09 -12.56
C LEU A 317 -15.28 -17.85 -12.11
N PRO A 318 -15.94 -16.67 -12.05
CA PRO A 318 -15.34 -15.46 -11.51
C PRO A 318 -14.64 -15.70 -10.17
N THR A 319 -13.36 -15.35 -10.11
CA THR A 319 -12.53 -15.65 -8.93
C THR A 319 -11.54 -14.51 -8.64
N THR A 320 -11.64 -13.95 -7.45
CA THR A 320 -10.71 -12.97 -6.90
C THR A 320 -9.85 -13.62 -5.82
N ALA A 321 -8.57 -13.84 -6.12
CA ALA A 321 -7.63 -14.37 -5.13
C ALA A 321 -7.00 -13.24 -4.31
N VAL A 322 -7.22 -13.24 -3.00
CA VAL A 322 -6.54 -12.39 -2.03
C VAL A 322 -5.27 -13.10 -1.59
N CYS A 323 -4.10 -12.58 -1.96
CA CYS A 323 -2.86 -13.34 -1.89
C CYS A 323 -1.65 -12.54 -1.40
N THR A 324 -0.63 -13.26 -0.91
CA THR A 324 0.72 -12.69 -0.75
C THR A 324 1.49 -12.80 -2.07
N SER A 325 2.83 -12.74 -2.06
CA SER A 325 3.68 -12.95 -3.24
C SER A 325 3.57 -14.35 -3.88
N THR A 326 2.75 -15.26 -3.35
CA THR A 326 2.57 -16.61 -3.91
C THR A 326 2.04 -16.65 -5.34
N LEU A 327 1.22 -15.67 -5.75
CA LEU A 327 0.69 -15.52 -7.11
C LEU A 327 1.35 -14.39 -7.90
N GLU A 328 2.44 -13.81 -7.37
CA GLU A 328 3.23 -12.78 -8.06
C GLU A 328 4.00 -13.37 -9.27
N MET A 329 4.37 -14.63 -9.15
CA MET A 329 5.23 -15.37 -10.07
C MET A 329 4.44 -16.21 -11.09
N GLY A 330 5.14 -16.64 -12.15
CA GLY A 330 4.73 -17.16 -13.46
C GLY A 330 3.55 -18.12 -13.60
N VAL A 331 2.89 -18.58 -12.53
CA VAL A 331 1.84 -19.61 -12.58
C VAL A 331 0.77 -19.21 -13.59
N ASP A 332 0.43 -20.14 -14.47
CA ASP A 332 -0.70 -19.94 -15.35
C ASP A 332 -1.99 -20.04 -14.54
N ILE A 333 -2.67 -18.92 -14.40
CA ILE A 333 -3.90 -18.76 -13.61
C ILE A 333 -4.98 -18.11 -14.50
N GLY A 334 -4.99 -18.44 -15.79
CA GLY A 334 -5.96 -17.87 -16.73
C GLY A 334 -5.71 -16.39 -17.03
N SER A 335 -6.75 -15.67 -17.47
CA SER A 335 -6.68 -14.24 -17.80
C SER A 335 -7.21 -13.37 -16.67
N VAL A 336 -6.33 -12.68 -15.96
CA VAL A 336 -6.71 -11.73 -14.90
C VAL A 336 -7.07 -10.36 -15.51
N ASP A 337 -8.24 -9.82 -15.16
CA ASP A 337 -8.73 -8.51 -15.64
C ASP A 337 -7.98 -7.35 -14.96
N ALA A 338 -7.83 -7.41 -13.65
CA ALA A 338 -7.14 -6.38 -12.87
C ALA A 338 -6.41 -6.93 -11.64
N VAL A 339 -5.42 -6.16 -11.19
CA VAL A 339 -4.64 -6.43 -9.98
C VAL A 339 -4.85 -5.30 -8.99
N ALA A 340 -5.12 -5.62 -7.73
CA ALA A 340 -5.07 -4.69 -6.60
C ALA A 340 -3.83 -4.95 -5.72
N GLN A 341 -3.31 -3.88 -5.14
CA GLN A 341 -2.27 -3.89 -4.11
C GLN A 341 -2.81 -3.19 -2.87
N ILE A 342 -2.73 -3.84 -1.71
CA ILE A 342 -3.09 -3.27 -0.41
C ILE A 342 -1.81 -2.85 0.31
N GLY A 343 -1.75 -1.59 0.71
CA GLY A 343 -0.59 -0.95 1.32
C GLY A 343 0.56 -0.71 0.32
N PRO A 344 1.70 -0.17 0.80
CA PRO A 344 2.87 0.05 -0.04
C PRO A 344 3.35 -1.24 -0.69
N PRO A 345 3.72 -1.24 -1.99
CA PRO A 345 4.38 -2.39 -2.60
C PRO A 345 5.67 -2.74 -1.84
N PRO A 346 6.08 -4.02 -1.80
CA PRO A 346 7.34 -4.40 -1.15
C PRO A 346 8.58 -3.90 -1.91
N GLY A 347 8.43 -3.60 -3.20
CA GLY A 347 9.48 -3.03 -4.06
C GLY A 347 8.97 -2.74 -5.46
N VAL A 348 9.74 -2.00 -6.24
CA VAL A 348 9.41 -1.59 -7.61
C VAL A 348 9.39 -2.81 -8.55
N ALA A 349 10.33 -3.74 -8.38
CA ALA A 349 10.33 -5.00 -9.13
C ALA A 349 9.08 -5.85 -8.88
N SER A 350 8.67 -5.96 -7.62
CA SER A 350 7.47 -6.71 -7.24
C SER A 350 6.21 -6.07 -7.81
N LEU A 351 6.08 -4.74 -7.70
CA LEU A 351 4.96 -3.99 -8.25
C LEU A 351 4.82 -4.23 -9.76
N ARG A 352 5.93 -4.19 -10.50
CA ARG A 352 5.94 -4.40 -11.95
C ARG A 352 5.56 -5.84 -12.33
N GLN A 353 5.98 -6.83 -11.55
CA GLN A 353 5.61 -8.24 -11.76
C GLN A 353 4.13 -8.48 -11.50
N ARG A 354 3.60 -7.97 -10.38
CA ARG A 354 2.18 -8.03 -10.02
C ARG A 354 1.32 -7.38 -11.11
N MET A 355 1.68 -6.18 -11.56
CA MET A 355 1.01 -5.49 -12.66
C MET A 355 0.96 -6.33 -13.94
N GLY A 356 2.07 -7.01 -14.27
CA GLY A 356 2.17 -7.90 -15.43
C GLY A 356 1.26 -9.14 -15.37
N ARG A 357 0.59 -9.41 -14.24
CA ARG A 357 -0.43 -10.48 -14.16
C ARG A 357 -1.74 -10.08 -14.83
N SER A 358 -2.05 -8.78 -14.89
CA SER A 358 -3.25 -8.25 -15.54
C SER A 358 -3.05 -7.98 -17.04
N GLY A 359 -4.15 -7.91 -17.81
CA GLY A 359 -4.10 -7.52 -19.23
C GLY A 359 -3.84 -8.68 -20.20
N ARG A 360 -4.10 -9.93 -19.79
CA ARG A 360 -4.06 -11.10 -20.70
C ARG A 360 -5.21 -11.03 -21.72
N ARG A 361 -5.01 -11.57 -22.93
CA ARG A 361 -5.91 -11.49 -24.12
C ARG A 361 -5.99 -10.12 -24.84
N GLY A 362 -4.99 -9.26 -24.67
CA GLY A 362 -4.86 -8.01 -25.45
C GLY A 362 -5.51 -6.78 -24.83
N GLY A 363 -6.07 -6.90 -23.62
CA GLY A 363 -6.55 -5.77 -22.83
C GLY A 363 -5.41 -4.98 -22.18
N VAL A 364 -5.64 -3.68 -21.93
CA VAL A 364 -4.69 -2.82 -21.21
C VAL A 364 -4.61 -3.26 -19.74
N PRO A 365 -3.42 -3.60 -19.20
CA PRO A 365 -3.21 -3.92 -17.79
C PRO A 365 -3.85 -2.90 -16.84
N ARG A 366 -4.48 -3.38 -15.78
CA ARG A 366 -5.18 -2.55 -14.77
C ARG A 366 -4.55 -2.80 -13.40
N LEU A 367 -4.06 -1.73 -12.78
CA LEU A 367 -3.49 -1.76 -11.45
C LEU A 367 -4.23 -0.77 -10.54
N MET A 368 -4.72 -1.27 -9.42
CA MET A 368 -5.30 -0.47 -8.34
C MET A 368 -4.40 -0.59 -7.11
N VAL A 369 -4.11 0.52 -6.43
CA VAL A 369 -3.38 0.48 -5.15
C VAL A 369 -4.20 1.17 -4.08
N HIS A 370 -4.36 0.53 -2.92
CA HIS A 370 -5.13 1.02 -1.80
C HIS A 370 -4.19 1.26 -0.63
N VAL A 371 -4.09 2.51 -0.17
CA VAL A 371 -3.18 2.87 0.93
C VAL A 371 -3.96 3.49 2.06
N GLY A 372 -3.93 2.82 3.22
CA GLY A 372 -4.48 3.36 4.47
C GLY A 372 -3.46 4.24 5.20
N GLU A 373 -3.87 5.41 5.69
CA GLU A 373 -3.08 6.30 6.55
C GLU A 373 -3.87 6.60 7.84
N ASP A 374 -3.20 6.63 8.99
CA ASP A 374 -3.87 6.90 10.29
C ASP A 374 -4.44 8.33 10.32
N GLU A 375 -5.62 8.53 10.89
CA GLU A 375 -6.20 9.87 11.07
C GLU A 375 -5.29 10.77 11.94
N ILE A 376 -5.09 12.01 11.51
CA ILE A 376 -4.34 12.99 12.32
C ILE A 376 -5.13 13.25 13.58
N SER A 377 -4.51 12.98 14.72
CA SER A 377 -5.05 13.21 16.05
C SER A 377 -4.00 13.90 16.91
N GLU A 378 -4.39 14.47 18.05
CA GLU A 378 -3.45 15.15 18.97
C GLU A 378 -2.28 14.26 19.43
N GLN A 379 -2.41 12.93 19.28
CA GLN A 379 -1.43 11.92 19.70
C GLN A 379 -0.64 11.31 18.54
N ILE A 380 -0.88 11.74 17.29
CA ILE A 380 -0.22 11.19 16.11
C ILE A 380 1.29 11.47 16.16
N SER A 381 2.10 10.55 15.66
CA SER A 381 3.53 10.78 15.53
C SER A 381 3.81 11.77 14.40
N PRO A 382 4.79 12.69 14.54
CA PRO A 382 5.23 13.54 13.43
C PRO A 382 5.60 12.75 12.16
N LEU A 383 6.00 11.48 12.32
CA LEU A 383 6.30 10.57 11.21
C LEU A 383 5.05 10.08 10.48
N ASP A 384 3.93 9.87 11.17
CA ASP A 384 2.67 9.45 10.54
C ASP A 384 1.96 10.64 9.87
N GLU A 385 2.20 11.88 10.36
CA GLU A 385 1.75 13.11 9.69
C GLU A 385 2.36 13.27 8.28
N LEU A 386 3.55 12.70 8.05
CA LEU A 386 4.20 12.73 6.73
C LEU A 386 3.46 11.88 5.68
N ARG A 387 2.49 11.04 6.06
CA ARG A 387 1.83 10.07 5.17
C ARG A 387 2.84 9.17 4.41
N PRO A 388 3.82 8.57 5.12
CA PRO A 388 4.95 7.93 4.48
C PRO A 388 4.56 6.71 3.66
N ARG A 389 3.44 6.02 3.96
CA ARG A 389 3.00 4.82 3.21
C ARG A 389 2.50 5.24 1.83
N LEU A 390 1.70 6.30 1.77
CA LEU A 390 1.20 6.86 0.52
C LEU A 390 2.35 7.43 -0.31
N VAL A 391 3.22 8.23 0.29
CA VAL A 391 4.35 8.85 -0.42
C VAL A 391 5.35 7.80 -0.94
N GLN A 392 5.61 6.74 -0.16
CA GLN A 392 6.43 5.61 -0.63
C GLN A 392 5.77 4.88 -1.80
N THR A 393 4.45 4.68 -1.76
CA THR A 393 3.69 4.08 -2.87
C THR A 393 3.80 4.92 -4.14
N VAL A 394 3.63 6.23 -4.01
CA VAL A 394 3.77 7.17 -5.13
C VAL A 394 5.18 7.13 -5.69
N ALA A 395 6.20 7.12 -4.83
CA ALA A 395 7.60 7.02 -5.22
C ALA A 395 7.89 5.76 -6.03
N MET A 396 7.42 4.60 -5.55
CA MET A 396 7.64 3.31 -6.23
C MET A 396 6.92 3.25 -7.58
N ILE A 397 5.72 3.82 -7.69
CA ILE A 397 4.99 3.92 -8.96
C ILE A 397 5.73 4.81 -9.96
N GLN A 398 6.20 5.99 -9.54
CA GLN A 398 6.96 6.87 -10.42
C GLN A 398 8.27 6.19 -10.88
N LEU A 399 8.97 5.52 -9.96
CA LEU A 399 10.17 4.75 -10.29
C LEU A 399 9.90 3.59 -11.26
N MET A 400 8.77 2.90 -11.10
CA MET A 400 8.34 1.88 -12.07
C MET A 400 8.14 2.49 -13.47
N GLY A 401 7.53 3.68 -13.54
CA GLY A 401 7.38 4.46 -14.79
C GLY A 401 8.72 4.85 -15.41
N ASP A 402 9.70 5.22 -14.58
CA ASP A 402 11.07 5.52 -14.98
C ASP A 402 11.89 4.27 -15.36
N ARG A 403 11.31 3.07 -15.22
CA ARG A 403 11.96 1.77 -15.39
C ARG A 403 13.11 1.52 -14.42
N TYR A 404 13.11 2.21 -13.28
CA TYR A 404 13.96 1.86 -12.16
C TYR A 404 13.48 0.54 -11.56
N LEU A 405 14.44 -0.28 -11.13
CA LEU A 405 14.23 -1.53 -10.42
C LEU A 405 15.42 -1.72 -9.49
N GLU A 406 15.19 -2.37 -8.35
CA GLU A 406 16.23 -2.62 -7.36
C GLU A 406 17.29 -3.59 -7.89
N ALA A 407 18.57 -3.27 -7.71
CA ALA A 407 19.67 -4.14 -8.08
C ALA A 407 20.01 -5.12 -6.93
N PRO A 408 20.36 -6.38 -7.24
CA PRO A 408 20.90 -7.30 -6.24
C PRO A 408 22.24 -6.79 -5.72
N ASP A 409 22.54 -7.11 -4.47
CA ASP A 409 23.81 -6.74 -3.84
C ASP A 409 24.96 -7.65 -4.32
N PRO A 410 25.97 -7.12 -5.02
CA PRO A 410 27.07 -7.91 -5.56
C PRO A 410 28.16 -8.24 -4.53
N ALA A 411 28.07 -7.73 -3.29
CA ALA A 411 29.08 -7.89 -2.26
C ALA A 411 28.85 -9.09 -1.32
N HIS A 412 27.63 -9.64 -1.27
CA HIS A 412 27.29 -10.70 -0.33
C HIS A 412 28.03 -12.02 -0.65
N PRO A 413 28.77 -12.64 0.30
CA PRO A 413 29.53 -13.87 0.05
C PRO A 413 28.69 -15.15 0.08
N HIS A 414 27.44 -15.11 0.59
CA HIS A 414 26.53 -16.26 0.64
C HIS A 414 27.11 -17.51 1.33
N LEU A 415 27.79 -17.31 2.47
CA LEU A 415 28.53 -18.37 3.17
C LEU A 415 27.63 -19.53 3.66
N SER A 416 26.40 -19.24 4.10
CA SER A 416 25.42 -20.27 4.45
C SER A 416 25.11 -21.21 3.28
N THR A 417 24.91 -20.66 2.07
CA THR A 417 24.75 -21.48 0.87
C THR A 417 26.04 -22.20 0.50
N LEU A 418 27.22 -21.60 0.72
CA LEU A 418 28.49 -22.28 0.47
C LEU A 418 28.69 -23.52 1.36
N ILE A 419 28.29 -23.48 2.64
CA ILE A 419 28.28 -24.67 3.53
C ILE A 419 27.48 -25.81 2.88
N GLN A 420 26.26 -25.50 2.43
CA GLN A 420 25.38 -26.46 1.76
C GLN A 420 26.06 -27.02 0.50
N GLN A 421 26.67 -26.17 -0.32
CA GLN A 421 27.30 -26.59 -1.58
C GLN A 421 28.58 -27.42 -1.36
N VAL A 422 29.37 -27.14 -0.32
CA VAL A 422 30.51 -27.99 0.08
C VAL A 422 30.01 -29.39 0.43
N LEU A 423 29.00 -29.50 1.29
CA LEU A 423 28.40 -30.79 1.65
C LEU A 423 27.80 -31.50 0.44
N SER A 424 27.17 -30.77 -0.47
CA SER A 424 26.60 -31.33 -1.70
C SER A 424 27.65 -31.91 -2.64
N VAL A 425 28.78 -31.22 -2.81
CA VAL A 425 29.90 -31.73 -3.65
C VAL A 425 30.50 -32.98 -3.02
N ILE A 426 30.70 -32.99 -1.70
CA ILE A 426 31.18 -34.17 -0.97
C ILE A 426 30.21 -35.34 -1.12
N ALA A 427 28.91 -35.10 -0.92
CA ALA A 427 27.89 -36.12 -1.07
C ALA A 427 27.81 -36.68 -2.50
N GLN A 428 27.92 -35.81 -3.51
CA GLN A 428 27.94 -36.22 -4.92
C GLN A 428 29.15 -37.10 -5.24
N ARG A 429 30.34 -36.74 -4.74
CA ARG A 429 31.62 -37.37 -5.12
C ARG A 429 32.04 -38.50 -4.17
N GLY A 430 31.39 -38.64 -3.02
CA GLY A 430 31.80 -39.53 -1.94
C GLY A 430 32.99 -39.00 -1.12
N GLY A 431 33.45 -37.78 -1.37
CA GLY A 431 34.61 -37.14 -0.75
C GLY A 431 35.31 -36.15 -1.69
N ALA A 432 36.01 -35.16 -1.15
CA ALA A 432 36.80 -34.21 -1.94
C ALA A 432 37.96 -33.61 -1.13
N SER A 433 39.05 -33.25 -1.81
CA SER A 433 40.10 -32.43 -1.17
C SER A 433 39.65 -30.98 -1.02
N ALA A 434 40.22 -30.26 -0.04
CA ALA A 434 39.95 -28.83 0.15
C ALA A 434 40.28 -28.01 -1.11
N SER A 435 41.37 -28.34 -1.82
CA SER A 435 41.75 -27.68 -3.07
C SER A 435 40.75 -27.93 -4.19
N ALA A 436 40.21 -29.16 -4.32
CA ALA A 436 39.21 -29.47 -5.31
C ALA A 436 37.89 -28.74 -5.02
N LEU A 437 37.49 -28.64 -3.75
CA LEU A 437 36.30 -27.89 -3.35
C LEU A 437 36.44 -26.40 -3.65
N PHE A 438 37.55 -25.77 -3.26
CA PHE A 438 37.83 -24.37 -3.55
C PHE A 438 37.85 -24.10 -5.06
N GLY A 439 38.53 -24.96 -5.82
CA GLY A 439 38.63 -24.87 -7.28
C GLY A 439 37.29 -25.02 -8.00
N THR A 440 36.35 -25.79 -7.43
CA THR A 440 35.01 -26.02 -7.99
C THR A 440 34.03 -24.91 -7.60
N LEU A 441 34.05 -24.46 -6.34
CA LEU A 441 33.01 -23.59 -5.81
C LEU A 441 33.39 -22.10 -5.84
N CYS A 442 34.65 -21.76 -5.58
CA CYS A 442 35.09 -20.37 -5.38
C CYS A 442 35.88 -19.83 -6.59
N ASP A 443 36.92 -20.55 -7.03
CA ASP A 443 37.83 -20.09 -8.10
C ASP A 443 37.13 -20.06 -9.47
N ARG A 444 36.71 -21.24 -9.96
CA ARG A 444 35.99 -21.36 -11.23
C ARG A 444 34.47 -21.26 -11.07
N GLY A 445 33.99 -21.45 -9.83
CA GLY A 445 32.58 -21.48 -9.48
C GLY A 445 31.95 -20.10 -9.23
N PRO A 446 30.72 -20.07 -8.68
CA PRO A 446 29.99 -18.82 -8.44
C PRO A 446 30.38 -18.08 -7.17
N PHE A 447 31.02 -18.71 -6.18
CA PHE A 447 31.36 -18.09 -4.88
C PHE A 447 32.66 -17.28 -4.94
N ARG A 448 32.79 -16.40 -5.94
CA ARG A 448 34.02 -15.65 -6.24
C ARG A 448 34.41 -14.60 -5.19
N ARG A 449 33.49 -14.29 -4.27
CA ARG A 449 33.74 -13.39 -3.14
C ARG A 449 34.43 -14.09 -1.96
N VAL A 450 34.58 -15.41 -2.02
CA VAL A 450 35.24 -16.20 -0.99
C VAL A 450 36.65 -16.50 -1.44
N ASP A 451 37.62 -15.83 -0.80
CA ASP A 451 39.03 -16.09 -1.04
C ASP A 451 39.50 -17.36 -0.30
N GLN A 452 40.75 -17.75 -0.55
CA GLN A 452 41.31 -18.98 0.02
C GLN A 452 41.39 -18.95 1.56
N PRO A 453 41.85 -17.87 2.22
CA PRO A 453 41.80 -17.77 3.69
C PRO A 453 40.38 -17.95 4.25
N MET A 454 39.40 -17.22 3.71
CA MET A 454 38.01 -17.30 4.15
C MET A 454 37.44 -18.71 3.97
N PHE A 455 37.78 -19.37 2.87
CA PHE A 455 37.35 -20.75 2.62
C PHE A 455 37.98 -21.76 3.60
N VAL A 456 39.25 -21.58 3.96
CA VAL A 456 39.93 -22.44 4.95
C VAL A 456 39.28 -22.29 6.32
N ASP A 457 38.97 -21.07 6.74
CA ASP A 457 38.31 -20.83 8.02
C ASP A 457 36.87 -21.39 8.03
N LEU A 458 36.16 -21.31 6.90
CA LEU A 458 34.88 -21.98 6.71
C LEU A 458 35.01 -23.50 6.91
N LEU A 459 35.96 -24.15 6.25
CA LEU A 459 36.16 -25.61 6.37
C LEU A 459 36.52 -26.03 7.79
N ARG A 460 37.33 -25.23 8.50
CA ARG A 460 37.67 -25.48 9.91
C ARG A 460 36.43 -25.40 10.81
N ALA A 461 35.60 -24.38 10.62
CA ALA A 461 34.36 -24.24 11.37
C ALA A 461 33.39 -25.40 11.09
N MET A 462 33.25 -25.80 9.82
CA MET A 462 32.47 -26.97 9.43
C MET A 462 33.01 -28.27 10.06
N GLY A 463 34.34 -28.43 10.16
CA GLY A 463 34.96 -29.57 10.86
C GLY A 463 34.67 -29.57 12.36
N ALA A 464 34.81 -28.41 13.02
CA ALA A 464 34.51 -28.25 14.45
C ALA A 464 33.03 -28.55 14.78
N ALA A 465 32.12 -28.22 13.86
CA ALA A 465 30.69 -28.52 13.97
C ALA A 465 30.30 -29.95 13.58
N GLU A 466 31.27 -30.85 13.33
CA GLU A 466 31.08 -32.22 12.82
C GLU A 466 30.27 -32.28 11.50
N LEU A 467 30.24 -31.19 10.72
CA LEU A 467 29.71 -31.21 9.35
C LEU A 467 30.67 -31.94 8.41
N LEU A 468 31.97 -31.76 8.65
CA LEU A 468 33.03 -32.42 7.91
C LEU A 468 33.88 -33.28 8.83
N GLN A 469 34.47 -34.33 8.27
CA GLN A 469 35.56 -35.07 8.87
C GLN A 469 36.66 -35.27 7.83
N GLN A 470 37.92 -35.30 8.26
CA GLN A 470 39.04 -35.56 7.36
C GLN A 470 39.51 -37.00 7.51
N GLY A 471 39.55 -37.73 6.39
CA GLY A 471 40.12 -39.07 6.32
C GLY A 471 41.64 -39.06 6.46
N SER A 472 42.23 -40.22 6.73
CA SER A 472 43.70 -40.38 6.82
C SER A 472 44.43 -40.08 5.51
N ASP A 473 43.72 -40.17 4.39
CA ASP A 473 44.18 -39.81 3.04
C ASP A 473 44.06 -38.31 2.72
N GLY A 474 43.57 -37.51 3.67
CA GLY A 474 43.37 -36.08 3.53
C GLY A 474 42.07 -35.68 2.84
N LEU A 475 41.23 -36.64 2.41
CA LEU A 475 39.91 -36.34 1.83
C LEU A 475 38.94 -35.84 2.90
N LEU A 476 38.17 -34.81 2.55
CA LEU A 476 37.07 -34.34 3.37
C LEU A 476 35.81 -35.16 3.02
N LEU A 477 35.22 -35.72 4.07
CA LEU A 477 33.99 -36.51 4.04
C LEU A 477 32.91 -35.80 4.87
N ALA A 478 31.66 -36.19 4.69
CA ALA A 478 30.60 -35.75 5.58
C ALA A 478 30.86 -36.29 7.00
N GLY A 479 30.90 -35.40 7.99
CA GLY A 479 30.95 -35.76 9.40
C GLY A 479 29.58 -36.22 9.91
N ARG A 480 29.46 -36.60 11.19
CA ARG A 480 28.21 -37.13 11.77
C ARG A 480 27.02 -36.17 11.64
N VAL A 481 27.22 -34.86 11.84
CA VAL A 481 26.16 -33.86 11.68
C VAL A 481 25.90 -33.60 10.19
N GLY A 482 26.96 -33.54 9.38
CA GLY A 482 26.86 -33.34 7.93
C GLY A 482 26.09 -34.44 7.22
N ASP A 483 26.36 -35.71 7.56
CA ASP A 483 25.69 -36.88 6.97
C ASP A 483 24.19 -36.89 7.29
N ARG A 484 23.82 -36.63 8.56
CA ARG A 484 22.40 -36.47 8.93
C ARG A 484 21.73 -35.33 8.20
N MET A 485 22.45 -34.23 7.96
CA MET A 485 21.93 -33.08 7.25
C MET A 485 21.65 -33.44 5.78
N VAL A 486 22.64 -33.95 5.06
CA VAL A 486 22.55 -34.31 3.62
C VAL A 486 21.43 -35.32 3.35
N ASN A 487 21.21 -36.26 4.26
CA ASN A 487 20.16 -37.27 4.15
C ASN A 487 18.75 -36.76 4.51
N HIS A 488 18.62 -35.54 5.02
CA HIS A 488 17.33 -34.95 5.36
C HIS A 488 16.78 -34.08 4.22
N TYR A 489 15.48 -34.22 3.89
CA TYR A 489 14.87 -33.53 2.74
C TYR A 489 15.00 -32.00 2.78
N SER A 490 15.07 -31.41 3.98
CA SER A 490 15.24 -29.97 4.15
C SER A 490 16.61 -29.49 3.68
N PHE A 491 17.63 -30.35 3.53
CA PHE A 491 18.94 -29.98 3.02
C PHE A 491 18.86 -29.36 1.62
N TYR A 492 17.95 -29.83 0.76
CA TYR A 492 17.91 -29.40 -0.64
C TYR A 492 17.44 -27.94 -0.84
N THR A 493 16.87 -27.28 0.17
CA THR A 493 16.48 -25.87 0.10
C THR A 493 17.62 -24.98 0.63
N ALA A 494 18.19 -24.07 -0.18
CA ALA A 494 19.26 -23.18 0.30
C ALA A 494 18.78 -22.06 1.24
N PHE A 495 17.52 -21.67 1.10
CA PHE A 495 16.93 -20.57 1.86
C PHE A 495 16.16 -21.06 3.10
N HIS A 496 16.01 -20.16 4.06
CA HIS A 496 15.22 -20.32 5.26
C HIS A 496 13.95 -19.44 5.18
N THR A 497 12.86 -19.85 5.84
CA THR A 497 11.67 -18.98 5.96
C THR A 497 11.88 -18.14 7.20
N PRO A 498 11.98 -16.79 7.09
CA PRO A 498 12.35 -15.92 8.20
C PRO A 498 11.66 -16.33 9.49
N GLU A 499 12.46 -16.60 10.51
CA GLU A 499 11.93 -17.05 11.79
C GLU A 499 11.25 -15.89 12.50
N GLU A 500 10.12 -16.18 13.12
CA GLU A 500 9.40 -15.22 13.93
C GLU A 500 9.88 -15.31 15.39
N LEU A 501 10.43 -14.22 15.91
CA LEU A 501 10.77 -14.06 17.32
C LEU A 501 9.51 -13.65 18.09
N ARG A 502 9.22 -14.34 19.19
CA ARG A 502 8.14 -13.95 20.10
C ARG A 502 8.58 -12.80 20.99
N VAL A 503 7.87 -11.68 20.93
CA VAL A 503 8.09 -10.54 21.82
C VAL A 503 7.31 -10.80 23.11
N VAL A 504 8.00 -10.80 24.25
CA VAL A 504 7.46 -11.16 25.56
C VAL A 504 7.74 -10.07 26.59
N HIS A 505 6.75 -9.75 27.43
CA HIS A 505 6.93 -8.88 28.60
C HIS A 505 6.43 -9.63 29.85
N GLY A 506 7.32 -9.90 30.79
CA GLY A 506 7.04 -10.79 31.93
C GLY A 506 6.69 -12.19 31.44
N SER A 507 5.50 -12.68 31.78
CA SER A 507 4.97 -13.97 31.29
C SER A 507 4.05 -13.85 30.06
N ARG A 508 3.76 -12.63 29.59
CA ARG A 508 2.79 -12.37 28.52
C ARG A 508 3.48 -12.25 27.16
N THR A 509 3.08 -13.06 26.19
CA THR A 509 3.45 -12.88 24.79
C THR A 509 2.67 -11.71 24.19
N LEU A 510 3.38 -10.73 23.65
CA LEU A 510 2.81 -9.56 22.99
C LEU A 510 2.50 -9.85 21.52
N GLY A 511 3.32 -10.66 20.86
CA GLY A 511 3.15 -11.17 19.51
C GLY A 511 4.48 -11.58 18.89
N THR A 512 4.63 -11.52 17.56
CA THR A 512 5.85 -11.94 16.86
C THR A 512 6.42 -10.88 15.92
N ILE A 513 7.74 -10.87 15.75
CA ILE A 513 8.49 -10.04 14.80
C ILE A 513 9.45 -10.90 13.99
N ALA A 514 9.85 -10.47 12.79
CA ALA A 514 10.85 -11.18 12.01
C ALA A 514 12.24 -11.10 12.67
N ALA A 515 13.02 -12.19 12.60
CA ALA A 515 14.34 -12.30 13.21
C ALA A 515 15.43 -11.44 12.53
N ASP A 516 15.14 -10.85 11.37
CA ASP A 516 16.05 -10.00 10.59
C ASP A 516 16.21 -8.56 11.12
N HIS A 517 15.56 -8.24 12.23
CA HIS A 517 15.69 -6.95 12.87
C HIS A 517 17.00 -6.87 13.67
N THR A 518 17.66 -5.71 13.64
CA THR A 518 18.81 -5.41 14.50
C THR A 518 18.33 -5.22 15.95
N ILE A 519 18.01 -6.31 16.63
CA ILE A 519 17.55 -6.30 18.02
C ILE A 519 18.77 -6.40 18.93
N ARG A 520 19.09 -5.32 19.64
CA ARG A 520 20.17 -5.28 20.62
C ARG A 520 19.59 -5.18 22.02
N VAL A 521 20.24 -5.84 22.98
CA VAL A 521 19.99 -5.61 24.41
C VAL A 521 20.21 -4.12 24.70
N ASP A 522 19.35 -3.55 25.54
CA ASP A 522 19.22 -2.11 25.83
C ASP A 522 18.74 -1.22 24.67
N GLY A 523 18.55 -1.80 23.48
CA GLY A 523 17.95 -1.15 22.32
C GLY A 523 16.46 -0.91 22.49
N LEU A 524 15.92 -0.02 21.66
CA LEU A 524 14.49 0.27 21.59
C LEU A 524 13.84 -0.58 20.47
N LEU A 525 12.73 -1.26 20.81
CA LEU A 525 11.89 -2.03 19.90
C LEU A 525 10.49 -1.42 19.82
N LEU A 526 10.00 -1.21 18.60
CA LEU A 526 8.60 -0.86 18.36
C LEU A 526 7.75 -2.11 18.20
N PHE A 527 6.75 -2.28 19.06
CA PHE A 527 5.83 -3.41 18.94
C PHE A 527 4.42 -3.08 19.44
N GLY A 528 3.41 -3.42 18.63
CA GLY A 528 2.00 -3.18 18.97
C GLY A 528 1.64 -1.70 19.12
N GLY A 529 2.36 -0.79 18.45
CA GLY A 529 2.17 0.66 18.60
C GLY A 529 2.59 1.18 19.98
N ARG A 530 3.53 0.50 20.65
CA ARG A 530 4.18 0.92 21.90
C ARG A 530 5.69 0.70 21.80
N ARG A 531 6.45 1.51 22.54
CA ARG A 531 7.91 1.38 22.65
C ARG A 531 8.26 0.44 23.78
N TRP A 532 9.21 -0.42 23.51
CA TRP A 532 9.73 -1.35 24.48
C TRP A 532 11.26 -1.28 24.50
N ARG A 533 11.85 -1.30 25.68
CA ARG A 533 13.28 -1.51 25.85
C ARG A 533 13.56 -3.00 25.84
N VAL A 534 14.46 -3.44 24.97
CA VAL A 534 14.89 -4.84 24.92
C VAL A 534 15.75 -5.12 26.13
N VAL A 535 15.32 -6.06 26.97
CA VAL A 535 16.05 -6.48 28.16
C VAL A 535 16.93 -7.68 27.85
N GLU A 536 16.43 -8.61 27.04
CA GLU A 536 17.13 -9.85 26.72
C GLU A 536 16.66 -10.41 25.38
N VAL A 537 17.57 -11.04 24.65
CA VAL A 537 17.29 -11.74 23.39
C VAL A 537 17.75 -13.19 23.53
N GLU A 538 16.79 -14.11 23.62
CA GLU A 538 17.04 -15.55 23.69
C GLU A 538 16.85 -16.17 22.30
N THR A 539 17.92 -16.17 21.50
CA THR A 539 17.90 -16.66 20.10
C THR A 539 17.47 -18.12 20.02
N ASP A 540 17.96 -19.00 20.91
CA ASP A 540 17.62 -20.43 20.93
C ASP A 540 16.14 -20.70 21.18
N LYS A 541 15.50 -19.87 22.02
CA LYS A 541 14.07 -20.00 22.36
C LYS A 541 13.17 -19.15 21.46
N LYS A 542 13.76 -18.34 20.58
CA LYS A 542 13.09 -17.37 19.72
C LYS A 542 12.24 -16.39 20.52
N ILE A 543 12.80 -15.85 21.59
CA ILE A 543 12.13 -14.92 22.50
C ILE A 543 12.93 -13.63 22.59
N VAL A 544 12.25 -12.50 22.49
CA VAL A 544 12.78 -11.18 22.82
C VAL A 544 12.01 -10.68 24.05
N MET A 545 12.70 -10.59 25.18
CA MET A 545 12.13 -10.05 26.41
C MET A 545 12.28 -8.54 26.44
N VAL A 546 11.17 -7.86 26.71
CA VAL A 546 11.10 -6.42 26.63
C VAL A 546 10.37 -5.83 27.84
N THR A 547 10.71 -4.59 28.20
CA THR A 547 10.03 -3.79 29.23
C THR A 547 9.47 -2.50 28.64
N PRO A 548 8.37 -1.94 29.18
CA PRO A 548 7.84 -0.67 28.68
C PRO A 548 8.89 0.44 28.78
N SER A 549 9.06 1.19 27.69
CA SER A 549 9.87 2.42 27.70
C SER A 549 8.94 3.64 27.71
N SER A 550 9.28 4.67 28.49
CA SER A 550 8.49 5.90 28.59
C SER A 550 8.63 6.73 27.31
N GLY A 551 7.57 6.78 26.51
CA GLY A 551 7.52 7.55 25.27
C GLY A 551 6.10 7.57 24.70
N ALA A 552 5.78 8.61 23.93
CA ALA A 552 4.50 8.71 23.22
C ALA A 552 4.28 7.51 22.27
N ARG A 553 3.03 7.32 21.80
CA ARG A 553 2.69 6.25 20.84
C ARG A 553 3.64 6.34 19.63
N PRO A 554 4.49 5.31 19.37
CA PRO A 554 5.36 5.29 18.21
C PRO A 554 4.54 5.16 16.93
N PRO A 555 5.09 5.63 15.79
CA PRO A 555 4.41 5.51 14.50
C PRO A 555 4.12 4.05 14.17
N ARG A 556 2.97 3.78 13.56
CA ARG A 556 2.61 2.44 13.09
C ARG A 556 3.26 2.19 11.74
N PHE A 557 4.60 2.07 11.74
CA PHE A 557 5.24 1.46 10.59
C PHE A 557 4.99 -0.04 10.62
N GLU A 558 4.45 -0.55 9.53
CA GLU A 558 4.22 -1.96 9.34
C GLU A 558 5.58 -2.67 9.28
N GLY A 559 5.96 -3.34 10.38
CA GLY A 559 7.27 -3.95 10.55
C GLY A 559 7.71 -4.78 9.33
N SER A 560 8.78 -4.32 8.68
CA SER A 560 10.08 -4.98 8.46
C SER A 560 10.16 -6.50 8.25
N GLY A 561 9.08 -7.18 7.86
CA GLY A 561 9.14 -8.54 7.31
C GLY A 561 9.26 -8.57 5.78
N GLY A 562 9.45 -7.39 5.15
CA GLY A 562 9.61 -7.23 3.71
C GLY A 562 11.06 -6.90 3.33
N PRO A 563 11.42 -6.98 2.03
CA PRO A 563 12.75 -6.62 1.57
C PRO A 563 13.12 -5.16 1.92
N LEU A 564 14.41 -4.90 2.11
CA LEU A 564 14.95 -3.58 2.42
C LEU A 564 14.52 -2.55 1.35
N VAL A 565 14.04 -1.38 1.78
CA VAL A 565 13.68 -0.28 0.89
C VAL A 565 14.94 0.36 0.32
N ALA A 566 15.05 0.40 -1.01
CA ALA A 566 16.21 0.93 -1.72
C ALA A 566 16.40 2.46 -1.53
N ASP A 567 17.66 2.92 -1.62
CA ASP A 567 18.02 4.33 -1.44
C ASP A 567 17.28 5.28 -2.38
N GLU A 568 17.13 4.90 -3.65
CA GLU A 568 16.46 5.74 -4.63
C GLU A 568 14.95 5.90 -4.33
N VAL A 569 14.30 4.94 -3.66
CA VAL A 569 12.90 5.09 -3.23
C VAL A 569 12.80 6.21 -2.20
N ARG A 570 13.67 6.22 -1.18
CA ARG A 570 13.67 7.24 -0.11
C ARG A 570 14.08 8.62 -0.64
N ARG A 571 15.02 8.67 -1.58
CA ARG A 571 15.37 9.90 -2.32
C ARG A 571 14.20 10.41 -3.15
N ARG A 572 13.45 9.52 -3.82
CA ARG A 572 12.25 9.88 -4.58
C ARG A 572 11.15 10.41 -3.67
N MET A 573 10.92 9.80 -2.50
CA MET A 573 9.99 10.31 -1.50
C MET A 573 10.32 11.76 -1.12
N ARG A 574 11.60 12.08 -0.84
CA ARG A 574 12.03 13.46 -0.57
C ARG A 574 11.71 14.41 -1.72
N ARG A 575 11.92 14.00 -2.98
CA ARG A 575 11.56 14.82 -4.15
C ARG A 575 10.05 15.07 -4.25
N ILE A 576 9.23 14.08 -3.89
CA ILE A 576 7.75 14.21 -3.89
C ILE A 576 7.28 15.20 -2.83
N TYR A 577 7.90 15.21 -1.64
CA TYR A 577 7.60 16.20 -0.60
C TYR A 577 7.99 17.63 -0.99
N LEU A 578 9.08 17.79 -1.76
CA LEU A 578 9.58 19.09 -2.23
C LEU A 578 8.86 19.61 -3.49
N SER A 579 8.00 18.80 -4.08
CA SER A 579 7.29 19.12 -5.33
C SER A 579 5.84 19.44 -5.04
N ASP A 580 5.22 20.29 -5.87
CA ASP A 580 3.77 20.54 -5.87
C ASP A 580 3.01 19.63 -6.85
N ASP A 581 3.70 18.80 -7.63
CA ASP A 581 3.09 17.94 -8.65
C ASP A 581 2.15 16.90 -8.02
N VAL A 582 0.89 16.86 -8.46
CA VAL A 582 -0.09 15.88 -7.99
C VAL A 582 -0.36 14.89 -9.13
N PRO A 583 0.06 13.63 -9.01
CA PRO A 583 -0.10 12.68 -10.10
C PRO A 583 -1.58 12.43 -10.44
N GLY A 584 -1.97 12.58 -11.71
CA GLY A 584 -3.37 12.41 -12.14
C GLY A 584 -3.96 10.99 -12.00
N TRP A 585 -3.17 10.03 -11.54
CA TRP A 585 -3.60 8.64 -11.27
C TRP A 585 -3.90 8.37 -9.79
N ILE A 586 -3.82 9.36 -8.90
CA ILE A 586 -4.34 9.25 -7.52
C ILE A 586 -5.76 9.81 -7.43
N ASP A 587 -6.56 9.34 -6.49
CA ASP A 587 -7.90 9.88 -6.23
C ASP A 587 -7.87 11.14 -5.32
N ALA A 588 -9.03 11.76 -5.13
CA ALA A 588 -9.14 13.00 -4.36
C ALA A 588 -8.72 12.83 -2.90
N GLU A 589 -9.04 11.69 -2.28
CA GLU A 589 -8.64 11.38 -0.91
C GLU A 589 -7.12 11.18 -0.80
N ALA A 590 -6.50 10.42 -1.71
CA ALA A 590 -5.05 10.32 -1.78
C ALA A 590 -4.38 11.68 -2.04
N ALA A 591 -4.95 12.53 -2.90
CA ALA A 591 -4.41 13.87 -3.13
C ALA A 591 -4.46 14.73 -1.86
N GLY A 592 -5.55 14.65 -1.09
CA GLY A 592 -5.68 15.29 0.22
C GLY A 592 -4.61 14.81 1.20
N LEU A 593 -4.45 13.49 1.36
CA LEU A 593 -3.42 12.89 2.22
C LEU A 593 -2.00 13.27 1.78
N LEU A 594 -1.72 13.29 0.47
CA LEU A 594 -0.43 13.76 -0.05
C LEU A 594 -0.18 15.23 0.29
N GLY A 595 -1.21 16.07 0.19
CA GLY A 595 -1.19 17.47 0.61
C GLY A 595 -0.88 17.64 2.10
N GLU A 596 -1.52 16.84 2.96
CA GLU A 596 -1.24 16.80 4.40
C GLU A 596 0.23 16.43 4.67
N GLY A 597 0.74 15.39 3.99
CA GLY A 597 2.13 14.95 4.13
C GLY A 597 3.15 16.03 3.72
N ARG A 598 2.87 16.77 2.64
CA ARG A 598 3.67 17.92 2.20
C ARG A 598 3.61 19.07 3.20
N ALA A 599 2.42 19.39 3.71
CA ALA A 599 2.25 20.42 4.73
C ALA A 599 3.01 20.06 6.01
N ALA A 600 2.96 18.81 6.46
CA ALA A 600 3.74 18.33 7.59
C ALA A 600 5.25 18.42 7.31
N PHE A 601 5.71 18.01 6.13
CA PHE A 601 7.12 18.11 5.73
C PHE A 601 7.63 19.55 5.76
N ALA A 602 6.85 20.49 5.24
CA ALA A 602 7.17 21.92 5.26
C ALA A 602 7.14 22.49 6.68
N ARG A 603 6.11 22.17 7.47
CA ARG A 603 5.96 22.60 8.88
C ARG A 603 7.12 22.12 9.76
N LEU A 604 7.63 20.93 9.51
CA LEU A 604 8.77 20.34 10.21
C LEU A 604 10.13 20.84 9.68
N GLY A 605 10.15 21.66 8.62
CA GLY A 605 11.38 22.22 8.06
C GLY A 605 12.29 21.20 7.36
N LEU A 606 11.76 20.02 6.98
CA LEU A 606 12.55 18.88 6.49
C LEU A 606 13.21 19.09 5.11
N ALA A 607 12.92 20.22 4.46
CA ALA A 607 13.65 20.68 3.30
C ALA A 607 15.10 21.09 3.65
N HIS A 608 15.31 21.59 4.88
CA HIS A 608 16.54 22.23 5.33
C HIS A 608 17.21 21.54 6.52
N THR A 609 16.46 20.76 7.31
CA THR A 609 16.99 19.98 8.43
C THR A 609 16.67 18.51 8.26
N GLY A 610 17.57 17.63 8.73
CA GLY A 610 17.32 16.20 8.89
C GLY A 610 16.83 15.81 10.28
N PHE A 611 16.57 16.77 11.17
CA PHE A 611 16.27 16.51 12.58
C PHE A 611 14.92 17.09 13.00
N VAL A 612 14.15 16.33 13.78
CA VAL A 612 12.91 16.78 14.42
C VAL A 612 12.93 16.39 15.90
N SER A 613 12.87 17.38 16.79
CA SER A 613 12.80 17.12 18.24
C SER A 613 11.36 16.87 18.69
N ARG A 614 11.17 15.85 19.54
CA ARG A 614 9.88 15.47 20.14
C ARG A 614 10.08 15.08 21.60
N GLY A 615 9.79 16.00 22.52
CA GLY A 615 10.00 15.76 23.95
C GLY A 615 11.49 15.48 24.24
N ASN A 616 11.79 14.30 24.78
CA ASN A 616 13.16 13.85 25.07
C ASN A 616 13.83 13.13 23.87
N GLU A 617 13.15 13.02 22.74
CA GLU A 617 13.62 12.25 21.59
C GLU A 617 13.94 13.16 20.41
N THR A 618 14.88 12.72 19.58
CA THR A 618 15.17 13.34 18.29
C THR A 618 15.00 12.32 17.17
N LEU A 619 14.17 12.67 16.19
CA LEU A 619 14.01 11.93 14.95
C LEU A 619 15.06 12.39 13.94
N VAL A 620 15.73 11.45 13.28
CA VAL A 620 16.72 11.68 12.24
C VAL A 620 16.17 11.14 10.91
N LEU A 621 15.97 12.03 9.94
CA LEU A 621 15.37 11.75 8.63
C LEU A 621 16.35 12.08 7.50
N PRO A 622 17.33 11.19 7.20
CA PRO A 622 18.30 11.45 6.15
C PRO A 622 17.74 11.21 4.73
N TRP A 623 16.53 10.66 4.61
CA TRP A 623 15.90 10.27 3.33
C TRP A 623 16.75 9.29 2.51
N ARG A 624 17.38 8.35 3.20
CA ARG A 624 18.23 7.31 2.63
C ARG A 624 17.62 5.92 2.82
N GLY A 625 18.04 4.98 1.98
CA GLY A 625 17.57 3.59 1.97
C GLY A 625 17.94 2.82 3.24
N ASP A 626 17.29 1.67 3.44
CA ASP A 626 17.36 0.97 4.72
C ASP A 626 18.77 0.46 5.07
N LYS A 627 19.61 0.05 4.09
CA LYS A 627 21.03 -0.28 4.37
C LYS A 627 21.80 0.88 5.00
N ILE A 628 21.57 2.09 4.52
CA ILE A 628 22.23 3.31 5.02
C ILE A 628 21.66 3.66 6.39
N MET A 629 20.35 3.53 6.57
CA MET A 629 19.68 3.71 7.87
C MET A 629 20.22 2.73 8.91
N ASN A 630 20.38 1.45 8.56
CA ASN A 630 20.94 0.40 9.42
C ASN A 630 22.38 0.74 9.82
N THR A 631 23.20 1.17 8.86
CA THR A 631 24.59 1.57 9.12
C THR A 631 24.66 2.77 10.06
N LEU A 632 23.82 3.78 9.83
CA LEU A 632 23.74 4.96 10.69
C LEU A 632 23.27 4.61 12.11
N ALA A 633 22.30 3.70 12.24
CA ALA A 633 21.83 3.22 13.54
C ALA A 633 22.94 2.46 14.29
N VAL A 634 23.65 1.55 13.63
CA VAL A 634 24.79 0.83 14.23
C VAL A 634 25.88 1.82 14.66
N LEU A 635 26.24 2.78 13.80
CA LEU A 635 27.22 3.83 14.10
C LEU A 635 26.83 4.68 15.33
N MET A 636 25.56 5.08 15.43
CA MET A 636 25.08 5.84 16.58
C MET A 636 25.10 4.99 17.86
N GLN A 637 24.73 3.72 17.78
CA GLN A 637 24.77 2.79 18.91
C GLN A 637 26.19 2.54 19.42
N THR A 638 27.20 2.45 18.53
CA THR A 638 28.60 2.33 18.96
C THR A 638 29.12 3.57 19.68
N HIS A 639 28.44 4.71 19.53
CA HIS A 639 28.69 5.93 20.29
C HIS A 639 27.79 6.06 21.54
N GLY A 640 27.16 4.97 21.98
CA GLY A 640 26.37 4.90 23.21
C GLY A 640 24.96 5.49 23.09
N LEU A 641 24.45 5.72 21.88
CA LEU A 641 23.12 6.25 21.66
C LEU A 641 22.05 5.16 21.63
N ALA A 642 20.91 5.40 22.29
CA ALA A 642 19.74 4.54 22.22
C ALA A 642 18.94 4.85 20.95
N VAL A 643 19.07 4.00 19.92
CA VAL A 643 18.47 4.23 18.60
C VAL A 643 17.47 3.14 18.24
N ALA A 644 16.28 3.54 17.77
CA ALA A 644 15.30 2.71 17.09
C ALA A 644 15.15 3.12 15.62
N GLN A 645 14.79 2.17 14.76
CA GLN A 645 14.50 2.43 13.35
C GLN A 645 12.98 2.45 13.12
N ASP A 646 12.46 3.61 12.73
CA ASP A 646 11.04 3.92 12.65
C ASP A 646 10.66 4.27 11.20
N GLY A 647 10.76 3.28 10.31
CA GLY A 647 10.42 3.43 8.89
C GLY A 647 11.36 4.37 8.14
N VAL A 648 10.93 5.62 7.90
CA VAL A 648 11.72 6.66 7.19
C VAL A 648 12.73 7.37 8.09
N ALA A 649 12.71 7.12 9.40
CA ALA A 649 13.50 7.84 10.38
C ALA A 649 14.24 6.91 11.35
N LEU A 650 15.29 7.42 11.98
CA LEU A 650 15.84 6.87 13.22
C LEU A 650 15.34 7.70 14.40
N THR A 651 14.88 7.04 15.45
CA THR A 651 14.49 7.70 16.71
C THR A 651 15.61 7.52 17.72
N VAL A 652 16.15 8.63 18.20
CA VAL A 652 17.20 8.65 19.23
C VAL A 652 16.63 9.21 20.52
N ASP A 653 16.76 8.48 21.62
CA ASP A 653 16.27 8.89 22.94
C ASP A 653 17.35 9.63 23.73
N GLY A 654 16.95 10.68 24.48
CA GLY A 654 17.80 11.39 25.43
C GLY A 654 18.84 12.34 24.84
N VAL A 655 18.80 12.62 23.54
CA VAL A 655 19.77 13.51 22.87
C VAL A 655 19.08 14.57 22.04
N SER A 656 19.53 15.82 22.19
CA SER A 656 19.01 16.96 21.43
C SER A 656 19.46 16.93 19.96
N ALA A 657 18.69 17.57 19.08
CA ALA A 657 19.04 17.70 17.66
C ALA A 657 20.40 18.37 17.44
N GLN A 658 20.72 19.41 18.21
CA GLN A 658 22.02 20.09 18.12
C GLN A 658 23.16 19.14 18.52
N SER A 659 23.03 18.43 19.63
CA SER A 659 24.07 17.50 20.09
C SER A 659 24.29 16.35 19.11
N LEU A 660 23.22 15.83 18.49
CA LEU A 660 23.34 14.83 17.43
C LEU A 660 24.01 15.38 16.18
N GLN A 661 23.67 16.60 15.78
CA GLN A 661 24.35 17.24 14.66
C GLN A 661 25.83 17.44 14.97
N ASP A 662 26.19 17.96 16.14
CA ASP A 662 27.59 18.20 16.52
C ASP A 662 28.39 16.89 16.51
N LEU A 663 27.80 15.81 17.01
CA LEU A 663 28.37 14.47 16.92
C LEU A 663 28.60 14.06 15.46
N LEU A 664 27.59 14.19 14.59
CA LEU A 664 27.69 13.80 13.18
C LEU A 664 28.66 14.70 12.39
N ALA A 665 28.73 15.99 12.71
CA ALA A 665 29.69 16.93 12.13
C ALA A 665 31.13 16.60 12.58
N GLY A 666 31.32 16.24 13.85
CA GLY A 666 32.60 15.74 14.36
C GLY A 666 33.02 14.44 13.68
N LEU A 667 32.08 13.50 13.49
CA LEU A 667 32.31 12.27 12.75
C LEU A 667 32.65 12.55 11.29
N ALA A 668 31.96 13.46 10.62
CA ALA A 668 32.20 13.82 9.22
C ALA A 668 33.64 14.27 8.90
N ALA A 669 34.39 14.73 9.91
CA ALA A 669 35.80 15.11 9.78
C ALA A 669 36.77 13.90 9.73
N SER A 670 36.32 12.73 10.17
CA SER A 670 37.06 11.47 10.14
C SER A 670 36.82 10.68 8.84
N PRO A 671 37.67 9.70 8.50
CA PRO A 671 37.33 8.74 7.45
C PRO A 671 36.13 7.87 7.87
N ALA A 672 35.42 7.33 6.87
CA ALA A 672 34.33 6.39 7.13
C ALA A 672 34.88 5.16 7.88
N PRO A 673 34.20 4.68 8.94
CA PRO A 673 34.60 3.45 9.62
C PRO A 673 34.47 2.25 8.68
N ASP A 674 35.25 1.21 8.94
CA ASP A 674 35.11 -0.04 8.20
C ASP A 674 33.75 -0.68 8.54
N ALA A 675 33.06 -1.17 7.51
CA ALA A 675 31.79 -1.88 7.70
C ALA A 675 31.97 -3.14 8.54
N LEU A 676 33.14 -3.77 8.49
CA LEU A 676 33.47 -4.94 9.31
C LEU A 676 33.58 -4.58 10.80
N GLU A 677 34.22 -3.45 11.12
CA GLU A 677 34.33 -2.95 12.50
C GLU A 677 32.95 -2.65 13.08
N LEU A 678 32.08 -2.00 12.31
CA LEU A 678 30.70 -1.74 12.74
C LEU A 678 29.89 -3.02 12.93
N ALA A 679 30.01 -3.98 12.01
CA ALA A 679 29.30 -5.26 12.10
C ALA A 679 29.80 -6.13 13.26
N ALA A 680 31.07 -6.02 13.66
CA ALA A 680 31.65 -6.77 14.78
C ALA A 680 30.94 -6.50 16.11
N GLU A 681 30.38 -5.30 16.27
CA GLU A 681 29.64 -4.89 17.46
C GLU A 681 28.21 -5.46 17.48
N VAL A 682 27.66 -5.85 16.33
CA VAL A 682 26.26 -6.28 16.21
C VAL A 682 26.06 -7.68 16.84
N PRO A 683 25.07 -7.86 17.74
CA PRO A 683 24.67 -9.17 18.26
C PRO A 683 23.74 -9.90 17.28
N GLY A 684 23.57 -11.21 17.45
CA GLY A 684 22.55 -11.97 16.71
C GLY A 684 22.79 -12.03 15.20
N LEU A 685 24.03 -12.28 14.76
CA LEU A 685 24.42 -12.27 13.35
C LEU A 685 23.96 -13.50 12.55
N GLU A 686 23.33 -14.49 13.20
CA GLU A 686 22.86 -15.73 12.56
C GLU A 686 21.50 -15.50 11.90
N LEU A 687 21.49 -15.29 10.58
CA LEU A 687 20.29 -14.87 9.84
C LEU A 687 19.87 -15.89 8.78
N ASP A 688 20.83 -16.53 8.11
CA ASP A 688 20.60 -17.52 7.08
C ASP A 688 20.66 -18.96 7.65
N LYS A 689 20.13 -19.90 6.87
CA LYS A 689 19.84 -21.28 7.29
C LYS A 689 20.98 -22.02 7.99
N HIS A 690 22.22 -21.78 7.57
CA HIS A 690 23.41 -22.48 8.03
C HIS A 690 24.37 -21.57 8.83
N ASP A 691 23.95 -20.35 9.17
CA ASP A 691 24.81 -19.38 9.84
C ASP A 691 25.27 -19.83 11.23
N ARG A 692 24.47 -20.63 11.95
CA ARG A 692 24.85 -21.26 13.23
C ARG A 692 26.13 -22.10 13.21
N TYR A 693 26.66 -22.41 12.03
CA TYR A 693 27.90 -23.16 11.84
C TYR A 693 29.08 -22.28 11.42
N LEU A 694 28.86 -20.98 11.23
CA LEU A 694 29.89 -20.00 10.90
C LEU A 694 30.51 -19.44 12.18
N PRO A 695 31.84 -19.21 12.19
CA PRO A 695 32.48 -18.48 13.26
C PRO A 695 32.08 -17.00 13.17
N ARG A 696 32.19 -16.28 14.30
CA ARG A 696 31.73 -14.89 14.42
C ARG A 696 32.33 -13.99 13.35
N GLU A 697 33.61 -14.17 13.04
CA GLU A 697 34.34 -13.37 12.04
C GLU A 697 33.69 -13.47 10.65
N LEU A 698 33.26 -14.65 10.24
CA LEU A 698 32.58 -14.87 8.94
C LEU A 698 31.14 -14.36 8.94
N LEU A 699 30.46 -14.42 10.09
CA LEU A 699 29.14 -13.82 10.27
C LEU A 699 29.21 -12.29 10.14
N VAL A 700 30.23 -11.67 10.73
CA VAL A 700 30.50 -10.22 10.61
C VAL A 700 30.71 -9.81 9.16
N HIS A 701 31.52 -10.56 8.41
CA HIS A 701 31.70 -10.33 6.97
C HIS A 701 30.39 -10.39 6.18
N SER A 702 29.57 -11.42 6.43
CA SER A 702 28.29 -11.61 5.73
C SER A 702 27.29 -10.50 6.08
N TYR A 703 27.20 -10.13 7.36
CA TYR A 703 26.32 -9.06 7.82
C TYR A 703 26.73 -7.70 7.25
N ALA A 704 28.02 -7.37 7.29
CA ALA A 704 28.55 -6.11 6.78
C ALA A 704 28.21 -5.92 5.29
N ALA A 705 28.44 -6.94 4.46
CA ALA A 705 28.10 -6.88 3.04
C ALA A 705 26.59 -6.69 2.83
N ARG A 706 25.76 -7.50 3.51
CA ARG A 706 24.32 -7.56 3.26
C ARG A 706 23.55 -6.37 3.82
N PHE A 707 23.91 -5.84 4.99
CA PHE A 707 23.08 -4.87 5.70
C PHE A 707 23.71 -3.50 5.86
N LEU A 708 25.02 -3.36 5.65
CA LEU A 708 25.73 -2.10 5.84
C LEU A 708 26.18 -1.49 4.50
N ASP A 709 26.26 -0.16 4.48
CA ASP A 709 26.75 0.64 3.37
C ASP A 709 27.53 1.84 3.93
N ALA A 710 28.72 1.57 4.47
CA ALA A 710 29.57 2.59 5.08
C ALA A 710 29.89 3.76 4.13
N PRO A 711 30.23 3.56 2.84
CA PRO A 711 30.53 4.66 1.93
C PRO A 711 29.37 5.64 1.74
N ASN A 712 28.16 5.14 1.42
CA ASN A 712 27.00 6.02 1.23
C ASN A 712 26.46 6.58 2.54
N THR A 713 26.64 5.86 3.65
CA THR A 713 26.33 6.36 5.00
C THR A 713 27.19 7.55 5.35
N TRP A 714 28.48 7.56 4.98
CA TRP A 714 29.34 8.71 5.25
C TRP A 714 28.95 9.96 4.46
N GLN A 715 28.34 9.78 3.28
CA GLN A 715 27.69 10.91 2.59
C GLN A 715 26.51 11.42 3.42
N ALA A 716 25.64 10.54 3.92
CA ALA A 716 24.51 10.93 4.76
C ALA A 716 24.95 11.63 6.07
N VAL A 717 26.04 11.17 6.70
CA VAL A 717 26.64 11.80 7.88
C VAL A 717 27.09 13.23 7.57
N ARG A 718 27.76 13.45 6.43
CA ARG A 718 28.16 14.78 5.98
C ARG A 718 26.96 15.69 5.67
N ASP A 719 25.95 15.14 5.00
CA ASP A 719 24.73 15.88 4.66
C ASP A 719 24.02 16.34 5.95
N LEU A 720 23.85 15.44 6.92
CA LEU A 720 23.25 15.73 8.22
C LEU A 720 24.10 16.67 9.08
N GLY A 721 25.43 16.50 9.06
CA GLY A 721 26.36 17.34 9.84
C GLY A 721 26.47 18.77 9.30
N SER A 722 26.25 18.98 8.00
CA SER A 722 26.34 20.30 7.36
C SER A 722 25.02 21.10 7.32
N THR A 723 23.87 20.44 7.47
CA THR A 723 22.58 21.13 7.62
C THR A 723 22.52 21.86 8.95
N ALA A 724 22.50 23.20 8.98
CA ALA A 724 22.34 23.96 10.23
C ALA A 724 21.18 23.40 11.06
N ALA A 725 21.44 22.94 12.30
CA ALA A 725 20.41 22.65 13.29
C ALA A 725 19.73 23.96 13.61
N THR A 726 18.77 24.28 12.77
CA THR A 726 17.72 25.18 13.17
C THR A 726 16.89 24.32 14.10
N THR A 727 17.19 24.37 15.40
CA THR A 727 16.19 24.07 16.41
C THR A 727 14.96 24.84 15.94
N PRO A 728 13.80 24.21 15.68
CA PRO A 728 12.61 24.98 15.47
C PRO A 728 12.36 25.68 16.81
N ALA A 729 12.84 26.92 16.92
CA ALA A 729 12.19 27.89 17.77
C ALA A 729 10.71 27.81 17.36
N PRO A 730 9.75 27.81 18.32
CA PRO A 730 8.34 27.85 17.98
C PRO A 730 8.17 28.95 16.94
N THR A 731 7.89 28.55 15.70
CA THR A 731 8.09 29.44 14.57
C THR A 731 7.01 30.51 14.72
N GLN A 732 7.42 31.69 15.17
CA GLN A 732 6.62 32.89 15.04
C GLN A 732 6.50 33.14 13.55
N VAL A 733 5.44 32.59 12.98
CA VAL A 733 4.89 32.99 11.68
C VAL A 733 4.82 34.53 11.70
N PRO A 734 5.35 35.24 10.70
CA PRO A 734 5.30 36.70 10.65
C PRO A 734 3.86 37.18 10.87
N ALA A 735 3.69 38.09 11.82
CA ALA A 735 2.42 38.47 12.46
C ALA A 735 1.45 39.30 11.60
N ARG A 736 1.44 39.13 10.27
CA ARG A 736 0.40 39.73 9.42
C ARG A 736 -0.58 38.65 8.97
N GLY A 737 -1.78 38.68 9.55
CA GLY A 737 -2.90 37.83 9.15
C GLY A 737 -3.13 36.57 9.99
N ARG A 738 -2.53 36.42 11.17
CA ARG A 738 -2.81 35.28 12.06
C ARG A 738 -3.95 35.60 13.02
N ALA A 739 -4.94 34.70 13.12
CA ALA A 739 -6.02 34.77 14.08
C ALA A 739 -5.49 34.52 15.50
N THR A 740 -5.65 35.51 16.38
CA THR A 740 -5.20 35.51 17.78
C THR A 740 -6.35 35.87 18.71
N LEU A 741 -6.56 35.06 19.75
CA LEU A 741 -7.57 35.36 20.77
C LEU A 741 -7.28 36.71 21.44
N GLY A 742 -8.33 37.45 21.77
CA GLY A 742 -8.22 38.79 22.37
C GLY A 742 -7.88 39.93 21.39
N THR A 743 -7.61 39.63 20.12
CA THR A 743 -7.33 40.66 19.08
C THR A 743 -8.07 40.45 17.76
N THR A 744 -8.45 39.21 17.42
CA THR A 744 -9.22 38.89 16.22
C THR A 744 -10.73 38.85 16.54
N PRO A 745 -11.59 39.50 15.74
CA PRO A 745 -13.04 39.43 15.93
C PRO A 745 -13.59 38.02 15.59
N PHE A 746 -14.82 37.75 16.00
CA PHE A 746 -15.53 36.50 15.68
C PHE A 746 -16.74 36.78 14.79
N ALA A 747 -17.06 35.85 13.90
CA ALA A 747 -18.28 35.86 13.09
C ALA A 747 -19.02 34.55 13.34
N VAL A 748 -20.12 34.62 14.10
CA VAL A 748 -20.92 33.46 14.46
C VAL A 748 -21.97 33.22 13.39
N VAL A 749 -21.93 32.03 12.77
CA VAL A 749 -22.77 31.66 11.63
C VAL A 749 -23.71 30.54 12.06
N ASP A 750 -24.95 30.64 11.62
CA ASP A 750 -25.94 29.57 11.69
C ASP A 750 -26.77 29.58 10.39
N ALA A 751 -27.13 28.39 9.90
CA ALA A 751 -27.89 28.25 8.66
C ALA A 751 -29.02 27.21 8.80
N GLU A 752 -30.23 27.60 8.40
CA GLU A 752 -31.34 26.68 8.18
C GLU A 752 -31.30 26.16 6.75
N THR A 753 -31.65 24.89 6.54
CA THR A 753 -31.41 24.17 5.28
C THR A 753 -32.59 23.30 4.86
N THR A 754 -32.67 22.95 3.58
CA THR A 754 -33.72 22.07 3.03
C THR A 754 -33.57 20.60 3.44
N GLY A 755 -32.46 20.23 4.11
CA GLY A 755 -32.09 18.86 4.49
C GLY A 755 -30.64 18.78 4.98
N PHE A 756 -30.08 17.58 5.14
CA PHE A 756 -28.75 17.39 5.76
C PHE A 756 -27.59 17.17 4.77
N ASP A 757 -27.89 17.02 3.47
CA ASP A 757 -26.91 16.67 2.44
C ASP A 757 -26.44 17.88 1.63
N ALA A 758 -25.45 18.59 2.19
CA ALA A 758 -24.85 19.77 1.57
C ALA A 758 -24.26 19.47 0.17
N ASP A 759 -23.64 18.30 -0.02
CA ASP A 759 -22.93 17.92 -1.25
C ASP A 759 -23.89 17.40 -2.34
N GLY A 760 -25.07 16.91 -1.94
CA GLY A 760 -26.15 16.49 -2.81
C GLY A 760 -27.07 17.64 -3.24
N ALA A 761 -28.37 17.48 -3.03
CA ALA A 761 -29.36 18.43 -3.51
C ALA A 761 -29.67 19.55 -2.51
N ASP A 762 -29.35 19.40 -1.22
CA ASP A 762 -29.85 20.29 -0.16
C ASP A 762 -29.16 21.66 -0.17
N ARG A 763 -29.95 22.68 0.18
CA ARG A 763 -29.61 24.11 0.02
C ARG A 763 -29.90 24.88 1.31
N ILE A 764 -29.27 26.04 1.47
CA ILE A 764 -29.56 27.00 2.55
C ILE A 764 -30.87 27.73 2.26
N VAL A 765 -31.74 27.90 3.27
CA VAL A 765 -33.01 28.63 3.20
C VAL A 765 -33.04 29.89 4.07
N GLU A 766 -32.20 29.96 5.09
CA GLU A 766 -31.98 31.15 5.91
C GLU A 766 -30.54 31.08 6.45
N ILE A 767 -29.86 32.22 6.50
CA ILE A 767 -28.50 32.31 7.05
C ILE A 767 -28.35 33.57 7.88
N ALA A 768 -27.68 33.45 9.03
CA ALA A 768 -27.36 34.56 9.90
C ALA A 768 -25.86 34.63 10.22
N VAL A 769 -25.38 35.85 10.40
CA VAL A 769 -24.03 36.15 10.90
C VAL A 769 -24.14 37.15 12.04
N VAL A 770 -23.62 36.79 13.22
CA VAL A 770 -23.49 37.66 14.38
C VAL A 770 -22.03 37.96 14.61
N ARG A 771 -21.62 39.23 14.45
CA ARG A 771 -20.22 39.63 14.67
C ARG A 771 -19.98 40.01 16.10
N LEU A 772 -18.88 39.49 16.64
CA LEU A 772 -18.40 39.82 17.98
C LEU A 772 -17.01 40.44 17.90
N ALA A 773 -16.72 41.36 18.82
CA ALA A 773 -15.39 41.88 19.04
C ALA A 773 -14.51 40.80 19.69
N PRO A 774 -13.18 40.99 19.76
CA PRO A 774 -12.28 39.98 20.30
C PRO A 774 -12.52 39.60 21.77
N ASP A 775 -13.21 40.45 22.53
CA ASP A 775 -13.63 40.21 23.92
C ASP A 775 -15.00 39.51 24.04
N GLY A 776 -15.63 39.18 22.90
CA GLY A 776 -16.95 38.56 22.83
C GLY A 776 -18.12 39.54 22.95
N SER A 777 -17.91 40.86 22.89
CA SER A 777 -18.99 41.85 22.83
C SER A 777 -19.63 41.92 21.43
N LEU A 778 -20.94 42.12 21.34
CA LEU A 778 -21.67 42.20 20.06
C LEU A 778 -21.28 43.46 19.27
N LEU A 779 -20.91 43.29 18.00
CA LEU A 779 -20.62 44.38 17.05
C LEU A 779 -21.81 44.68 16.16
N ASP A 780 -22.24 43.70 15.37
CA ASP A 780 -23.40 43.78 14.49
C ASP A 780 -24.02 42.40 14.27
N SER A 781 -25.19 42.37 13.64
CA SER A 781 -25.84 41.14 13.19
C SER A 781 -26.43 41.34 11.80
N TRP A 782 -26.48 40.26 11.04
CA TRP A 782 -27.01 40.19 9.69
C TRP A 782 -27.75 38.87 9.52
N CYS A 783 -28.90 38.87 8.86
CA CYS A 783 -29.70 37.68 8.61
C CYS A 783 -30.52 37.88 7.33
N THR A 784 -30.62 36.85 6.50
CA THR A 784 -31.46 36.89 5.29
C THR A 784 -32.08 35.53 5.01
N LEU A 785 -33.30 35.54 4.46
CA LEU A 785 -33.85 34.38 3.77
C LEU A 785 -33.12 34.17 2.44
N VAL A 786 -33.05 32.91 2.00
CA VAL A 786 -32.44 32.49 0.75
C VAL A 786 -33.41 31.61 -0.02
N ASN A 787 -33.66 31.93 -1.29
CA ASN A 787 -34.45 31.08 -2.17
C ASN A 787 -33.59 29.88 -2.63
N PRO A 788 -33.91 28.64 -2.23
CA PRO A 788 -33.11 27.47 -2.55
C PRO A 788 -33.30 26.99 -3.99
N GLY A 789 -34.24 27.57 -4.76
CA GLY A 789 -34.63 27.10 -6.09
C GLY A 789 -35.32 25.73 -6.08
N ARG A 790 -35.78 25.28 -4.90
CA ARG A 790 -36.45 23.99 -4.67
C ARG A 790 -37.42 24.07 -3.48
N SER A 791 -38.03 22.94 -3.11
CA SER A 791 -38.84 22.84 -1.89
C SER A 791 -38.06 23.32 -0.66
N ALA A 792 -38.75 24.02 0.26
CA ALA A 792 -38.16 24.56 1.48
C ALA A 792 -37.62 23.48 2.44
N GLY A 793 -37.96 22.20 2.20
CA GLY A 793 -37.54 21.09 3.04
C GLY A 793 -38.44 20.94 4.26
N PRO A 794 -37.91 20.52 5.42
CA PRO A 794 -38.71 20.20 6.59
C PRO A 794 -39.21 21.46 7.31
N THR A 795 -40.26 22.10 6.75
CA THR A 795 -40.91 23.31 7.30
C THR A 795 -41.33 23.18 8.77
N ALA A 796 -41.57 21.96 9.28
CA ALA A 796 -41.86 21.73 10.69
C ALA A 796 -40.67 22.02 11.64
N LEU A 797 -39.43 22.06 11.13
CA LEU A 797 -38.23 22.38 11.89
C LEU A 797 -37.96 23.88 11.91
N HIS A 798 -37.79 24.51 10.74
CA HIS A 798 -37.39 25.91 10.63
C HIS A 798 -38.55 26.90 10.42
N GLY A 799 -39.78 26.41 10.18
CA GLY A 799 -40.97 27.26 10.06
C GLY A 799 -41.11 28.05 8.76
N LEU A 800 -40.28 27.78 7.74
CA LEU A 800 -40.29 28.49 6.46
C LEU A 800 -40.97 27.64 5.38
N THR A 801 -41.97 28.21 4.71
CA THR A 801 -42.65 27.59 3.57
C THR A 801 -41.98 27.98 2.26
N SER A 802 -42.21 27.20 1.19
CA SER A 802 -41.76 27.60 -0.15
C SER A 802 -42.36 28.92 -0.62
N ALA A 803 -43.52 29.34 -0.08
CA ALA A 803 -44.11 30.64 -0.39
C ALA A 803 -43.33 31.80 0.24
N ASP A 804 -42.83 31.62 1.47
CA ASP A 804 -41.99 32.61 2.17
C ASP A 804 -40.66 32.82 1.44
N LEU A 805 -40.10 31.74 0.87
CA LEU A 805 -38.81 31.76 0.17
C LEU A 805 -38.91 32.16 -1.31
N ALA A 806 -40.11 32.16 -1.91
CA ALA A 806 -40.28 32.41 -3.35
C ALA A 806 -39.82 33.82 -3.78
N ARG A 807 -39.88 34.80 -2.87
CA ARG A 807 -39.45 36.18 -3.09
C ARG A 807 -38.10 36.51 -2.45
N ALA A 808 -37.48 35.56 -1.77
CA ALA A 808 -36.15 35.74 -1.18
C ALA A 808 -35.08 35.80 -2.28
N PRO A 809 -33.94 36.48 -2.04
CA PRO A 809 -32.80 36.46 -2.94
C PRO A 809 -32.23 35.04 -3.10
N ALA A 810 -31.63 34.72 -4.24
CA ALA A 810 -30.87 33.49 -4.38
C ALA A 810 -29.55 33.59 -3.59
N PHE A 811 -28.91 32.46 -3.29
CA PHE A 811 -27.63 32.48 -2.58
C PHE A 811 -26.57 33.32 -3.33
N ASP A 812 -26.62 33.30 -4.66
CA ASP A 812 -25.74 34.07 -5.52
C ASP A 812 -25.85 35.59 -5.31
N ASP A 813 -27.02 36.08 -4.91
CA ASP A 813 -27.27 37.51 -4.69
C ASP A 813 -26.71 38.00 -3.33
N VAL A 814 -26.53 37.09 -2.36
CA VAL A 814 -26.16 37.44 -0.96
C VAL A 814 -24.74 37.03 -0.58
N ALA A 815 -24.06 36.26 -1.43
CA ALA A 815 -22.78 35.66 -1.05
C ALA A 815 -21.63 36.67 -0.91
N ASP A 816 -21.63 37.80 -1.63
CA ASP A 816 -20.59 38.83 -1.46
C ASP A 816 -20.76 39.58 -0.13
N ASP A 817 -22.01 39.90 0.25
CA ASP A 817 -22.34 40.46 1.56
C ASP A 817 -21.94 39.50 2.69
N LEU A 818 -22.22 38.20 2.52
CA LEU A 818 -21.82 37.15 3.45
C LEU A 818 -20.29 37.07 3.59
N LEU A 819 -19.54 37.04 2.48
CA LEU A 819 -18.07 37.04 2.50
C LEU A 819 -17.51 38.29 3.19
N ALA A 820 -18.11 39.46 2.99
CA ALA A 820 -17.72 40.71 3.66
C ALA A 820 -17.96 40.65 5.17
N LYS A 821 -19.03 39.99 5.63
CA LYS A 821 -19.34 39.80 7.05
C LYS A 821 -18.44 38.77 7.74
N LEU A 822 -17.99 37.74 7.02
CA LEU A 822 -17.07 36.72 7.55
C LEU A 822 -15.61 37.19 7.55
N GLY A 823 -15.20 37.90 6.49
CA GLY A 823 -14.00 38.73 6.37
C GLY A 823 -12.79 38.32 7.23
N ASP A 824 -12.42 39.21 8.16
CA ASP A 824 -11.25 39.16 9.02
C ASP A 824 -11.49 38.46 10.37
N ALA A 825 -12.56 37.67 10.47
CA ALA A 825 -12.98 37.06 11.72
C ALA A 825 -12.68 35.56 11.79
N ILE A 826 -12.59 35.05 13.03
CA ILE A 826 -12.69 33.61 13.30
C ILE A 826 -14.17 33.24 13.12
N VAL A 827 -14.46 32.30 12.21
CA VAL A 827 -15.81 31.80 11.96
C VAL A 827 -16.20 30.85 13.08
N VAL A 828 -17.37 31.05 13.67
CA VAL A 828 -17.86 30.27 14.81
C VAL A 828 -19.21 29.69 14.47
N ALA A 829 -19.47 28.43 14.81
CA ALA A 829 -20.81 27.88 14.75
C ALA A 829 -21.03 26.86 15.87
N HIS A 830 -22.29 26.55 16.18
CA HIS A 830 -22.58 25.53 17.17
C HIS A 830 -22.20 24.13 16.67
N ASN A 831 -22.48 23.85 15.40
CA ASN A 831 -22.08 22.62 14.71
C ASN A 831 -21.25 22.95 13.47
N ALA A 832 -20.06 23.50 13.68
CA ALA A 832 -19.16 23.96 12.61
C ALA A 832 -19.05 23.03 11.39
N ASP A 833 -18.96 21.71 11.56
CA ASP A 833 -18.85 20.78 10.44
C ASP A 833 -20.08 20.83 9.50
N PHE A 834 -21.27 21.12 10.05
CA PHE A 834 -22.51 21.25 9.30
C PHE A 834 -22.58 22.61 8.61
N ASP A 835 -22.53 23.71 9.37
CA ASP A 835 -22.71 25.07 8.87
C ASP A 835 -21.61 25.46 7.86
N HIS A 836 -20.35 25.13 8.17
CA HIS A 836 -19.21 25.41 7.30
C HIS A 836 -19.29 24.63 5.98
N ARG A 837 -19.78 23.38 5.99
CA ARG A 837 -19.92 22.58 4.78
C ARG A 837 -21.00 23.14 3.85
N PHE A 838 -22.17 23.50 4.39
CA PHE A 838 -23.22 24.16 3.61
C PHE A 838 -22.74 25.49 3.02
N LEU A 839 -22.06 26.31 3.82
CA LEU A 839 -21.47 27.57 3.37
C LEU A 839 -20.46 27.37 2.24
N HIS A 840 -19.53 26.42 2.40
CA HIS A 840 -18.51 26.11 1.40
C HIS A 840 -19.12 25.62 0.09
N THR A 841 -20.11 24.74 0.16
CA THR A 841 -20.76 24.18 -1.02
C THR A 841 -21.61 25.22 -1.75
N GLU A 842 -22.33 26.08 -1.04
CA GLU A 842 -23.10 27.17 -1.67
C GLU A 842 -22.19 28.23 -2.34
N LEU A 843 -21.06 28.60 -1.72
CA LEU A 843 -20.07 29.49 -2.33
C LEU A 843 -19.47 28.90 -3.60
N THR A 844 -19.15 27.61 -3.56
CA THR A 844 -18.64 26.87 -4.73
C THR A 844 -19.68 26.84 -5.86
N ARG A 845 -20.96 26.58 -5.54
CA ARG A 845 -22.07 26.62 -6.52
C ARG A 845 -22.25 28.00 -7.13
N ALA A 846 -22.05 29.05 -6.33
CA ALA A 846 -22.12 30.44 -6.76
C ALA A 846 -20.83 30.95 -7.46
N GLY A 847 -19.89 30.06 -7.78
CA GLY A 847 -18.65 30.39 -8.49
C GLY A 847 -17.67 31.25 -7.68
N ARG A 848 -17.83 31.32 -6.36
CA ARG A 848 -16.98 32.09 -5.46
C ARG A 848 -15.98 31.16 -4.76
N PRO A 849 -14.66 31.43 -4.82
CA PRO A 849 -13.70 30.60 -4.11
C PRO A 849 -13.92 30.75 -2.60
N ALA A 850 -14.37 29.69 -1.95
CA ALA A 850 -14.56 29.67 -0.51
C ALA A 850 -13.20 29.72 0.21
N PRO A 851 -12.88 30.78 0.97
CA PRO A 851 -11.64 30.87 1.74
C PRO A 851 -11.55 29.78 2.81
N GLN A 852 -10.33 29.39 3.19
CA GLN A 852 -10.14 28.59 4.38
C GLN A 852 -10.20 29.49 5.61
N TRP A 853 -11.36 29.57 6.26
CA TRP A 853 -11.52 30.33 7.49
C TRP A 853 -10.92 29.59 8.70
N PRO A 854 -10.38 30.31 9.69
CA PRO A 854 -10.22 29.78 11.03
C PRO A 854 -11.61 29.48 11.61
N VAL A 855 -11.94 28.20 11.84
CA VAL A 855 -13.27 27.79 12.32
C VAL A 855 -13.23 27.31 13.78
N LEU A 856 -14.21 27.73 14.58
CA LEU A 856 -14.39 27.37 15.98
C LEU A 856 -15.78 26.75 16.21
N CYS A 857 -15.84 25.64 16.95
CA CYS A 857 -17.08 24.91 17.21
C CYS A 857 -17.47 24.98 18.69
N THR A 858 -18.56 25.69 19.03
CA THR A 858 -18.94 25.87 20.44
C THR A 858 -19.40 24.56 21.09
N ARG A 859 -19.97 23.62 20.32
CA ARG A 859 -20.27 22.26 20.81
C ARG A 859 -19.01 21.47 21.19
N ARG A 860 -17.89 21.66 20.49
CA ARG A 860 -16.59 21.06 20.87
C ARG A 860 -15.98 21.79 22.07
N LEU A 861 -16.12 23.12 22.13
CA LEU A 861 -15.66 23.90 23.29
C LEU A 861 -16.37 23.51 24.58
N ALA A 862 -17.65 23.15 24.52
CA ALA A 862 -18.40 22.67 25.68
C ALA A 862 -17.72 21.46 26.35
N TYR A 863 -16.99 20.61 25.61
CA TYR A 863 -16.22 19.50 26.19
C TYR A 863 -14.92 19.93 26.87
N ARG A 864 -14.32 21.01 26.39
CA ARG A 864 -13.02 21.50 26.86
C ARG A 864 -13.16 22.47 28.04
N LEU A 865 -14.22 23.28 28.04
CA LEU A 865 -14.38 24.44 28.93
C LEU A 865 -15.64 24.38 29.80
N ALA A 866 -16.47 23.34 29.66
CA ALA A 866 -17.65 23.11 30.50
C ALA A 866 -17.78 21.63 30.89
N SER A 867 -18.48 21.36 31.99
CA SER A 867 -18.81 19.98 32.41
C SER A 867 -20.23 19.61 31.93
N ALA A 868 -20.49 19.79 30.63
CA ALA A 868 -21.84 19.67 30.09
C ALA A 868 -22.21 18.21 29.79
N THR A 869 -23.43 17.82 30.18
CA THR A 869 -24.02 16.49 29.94
C THR A 869 -24.91 16.42 28.69
N SER A 870 -25.26 17.57 28.09
CA SER A 870 -26.03 17.68 26.85
C SER A 870 -25.24 18.39 25.75
N ARG A 871 -25.62 18.13 24.49
CA ARG A 871 -25.00 18.67 23.27
C ARG A 871 -25.91 19.61 22.50
N ARG A 872 -27.11 19.90 23.02
CA ARG A 872 -28.07 20.81 22.38
C ARG A 872 -27.77 22.25 22.82
N LEU A 873 -27.78 23.18 21.88
CA LEU A 873 -27.52 24.60 22.14
C LEU A 873 -28.40 25.12 23.28
N THR A 874 -29.70 24.83 23.24
CA THR A 874 -30.67 25.24 24.27
C THR A 874 -30.31 24.73 25.67
N ASP A 875 -29.82 23.50 25.79
CA ASP A 875 -29.45 22.92 27.08
C ASP A 875 -28.15 23.54 27.61
N LEU A 876 -27.20 23.82 26.71
CA LEU A 876 -25.95 24.49 27.04
C LEU A 876 -26.19 25.93 27.46
N CYS A 877 -26.99 26.71 26.72
CA CYS A 877 -27.41 28.05 27.11
C CYS A 877 -28.08 28.05 28.49
N ARG A 878 -29.03 27.13 28.73
CA ARG A 878 -29.69 27.00 30.04
C ARG A 878 -28.70 26.67 31.16
N SER A 879 -27.75 25.77 30.92
CA SER A 879 -26.73 25.40 31.91
C SER A 879 -25.82 26.57 32.30
N GLU A 880 -25.67 27.55 31.39
CA GLU A 880 -24.88 28.76 31.58
C GLU A 880 -25.72 29.97 31.99
N GLY A 881 -27.02 29.78 32.30
CA GLY A 881 -27.92 30.87 32.70
C GLY A 881 -28.29 31.85 31.58
N LEU A 882 -28.11 31.44 30.31
CA LEU A 882 -28.48 32.22 29.13
C LEU A 882 -29.89 31.87 28.66
N HIS A 883 -30.69 32.89 28.35
CA HIS A 883 -32.01 32.74 27.75
C HIS A 883 -31.90 32.55 26.23
N HIS A 884 -32.50 31.49 25.71
CA HIS A 884 -32.65 31.20 24.28
C HIS A 884 -34.14 31.22 23.93
N GLU A 885 -34.62 32.34 23.38
CA GLU A 885 -36.00 32.51 22.87
C GLU A 885 -35.96 32.47 21.34
N GLY A 886 -36.85 31.68 20.71
CA GLY A 886 -36.93 31.58 19.25
C GLY A 886 -36.01 30.54 18.60
N ALA A 887 -35.73 29.43 19.28
CA ALA A 887 -35.02 28.26 18.73
C ALA A 887 -35.60 27.84 17.36
N HIS A 888 -34.71 27.46 16.44
CA HIS A 888 -35.01 27.13 15.04
C HIS A 888 -35.23 28.36 14.13
N SER A 889 -34.45 29.41 14.42
CA SER A 889 -34.22 30.52 13.49
C SER A 889 -32.73 30.84 13.48
N ALA A 890 -32.16 31.03 12.30
CA ALA A 890 -30.72 31.17 12.14
C ALA A 890 -30.16 32.32 13.02
N LEU A 891 -30.89 33.44 13.11
CA LEU A 891 -30.44 34.59 13.90
C LEU A 891 -30.48 34.34 15.41
N ALA A 892 -31.52 33.68 15.92
CA ALA A 892 -31.63 33.39 17.36
C ALA A 892 -30.57 32.35 17.78
N ASP A 893 -30.31 31.36 16.93
CA ASP A 893 -29.32 30.32 17.18
C ASP A 893 -27.87 30.86 17.06
N ALA A 894 -27.59 31.75 16.11
CA ALA A 894 -26.31 32.46 16.02
C ALA A 894 -26.07 33.40 17.22
N ASP A 895 -27.07 34.16 17.66
CA ASP A 895 -26.94 35.04 18.83
C ASP A 895 -26.73 34.23 20.12
N ALA A 896 -27.49 33.15 20.32
CA ALA A 896 -27.31 32.25 21.45
C ALA A 896 -25.91 31.59 21.45
N THR A 897 -25.43 31.17 20.28
CA THR A 897 -24.08 30.63 20.09
C THR A 897 -23.01 31.67 20.41
N GLY A 898 -23.21 32.93 20.01
CA GLY A 898 -22.30 34.03 20.31
C GLY A 898 -22.22 34.35 21.80
N ARG A 899 -23.36 34.43 22.49
CA ARG A 899 -23.39 34.63 23.95
C ARG A 899 -22.72 33.47 24.70
N LEU A 900 -22.93 32.24 24.23
CA LEU A 900 -22.28 31.06 24.79
C LEU A 900 -20.75 31.10 24.59
N LEU A 901 -20.29 31.52 23.40
CA LEU A 901 -18.87 31.74 23.13
C LEU A 901 -18.27 32.76 24.10
N SER A 902 -18.94 33.88 24.38
CA SER A 902 -18.43 34.90 25.30
C SER A 902 -18.25 34.37 26.73
N VAL A 903 -19.10 33.42 27.18
CA VAL A 903 -18.90 32.71 28.45
C VAL A 903 -17.67 31.81 28.40
N TYR A 904 -17.48 31.07 27.30
CA TYR A 904 -16.34 30.18 27.13
C TYR A 904 -15.00 30.92 27.01
N LEU A 905 -14.98 32.08 26.35
CA LEU A 905 -13.77 32.92 26.27
C LEU A 905 -13.33 33.42 27.66
N LYS A 906 -14.27 33.81 28.52
CA LYS A 906 -13.95 34.20 29.92
C LYS A 906 -13.39 33.03 30.74
N ARG A 907 -13.88 31.81 30.52
CA ARG A 907 -13.35 30.60 31.17
C ARG A 907 -11.98 30.20 30.64
N ALA A 908 -11.77 30.32 29.32
CA ALA A 908 -10.49 30.08 28.68
C ALA A 908 -9.42 31.00 29.27
N ASP A 909 -9.72 32.30 29.40
CA ASP A 909 -8.83 33.29 30.01
C ASP A 909 -8.50 32.95 31.47
N ALA A 910 -9.51 32.63 32.28
CA ALA A 910 -9.32 32.18 33.67
C ALA A 910 -8.53 30.87 33.81
N GLY A 911 -8.56 30.01 32.77
CA GLY A 911 -7.84 28.74 32.69
C GLY A 911 -6.45 28.83 32.07
N GLY A 912 -5.96 30.04 31.75
CA GLY A 912 -4.64 30.24 31.12
C GLY A 912 -4.57 29.87 29.63
N ILE A 913 -5.71 29.68 28.97
CA ILE A 913 -5.82 29.38 27.55
C ILE A 913 -5.83 30.71 26.78
N THR A 914 -4.72 31.00 26.10
CA THR A 914 -4.49 32.34 25.52
C THR A 914 -4.34 32.35 23.99
N THR A 915 -4.33 31.19 23.32
CA THR A 915 -4.19 31.12 21.85
C THR A 915 -5.37 30.46 21.16
N ALA A 916 -5.68 30.88 19.92
CA ALA A 916 -6.79 30.32 19.14
C ALA A 916 -6.55 28.83 18.80
N ALA A 917 -5.29 28.42 18.72
CA ALA A 917 -4.90 27.03 18.52
C ALA A 917 -5.34 26.14 19.69
N ASP A 918 -5.22 26.64 20.93
CA ASP A 918 -5.61 25.91 22.14
C ASP A 918 -7.14 25.67 22.19
N LEU A 919 -7.92 26.56 21.57
CA LEU A 919 -9.36 26.39 21.38
C LEU A 919 -9.73 25.49 20.19
N GLY A 920 -8.74 24.93 19.48
CA GLY A 920 -8.93 23.99 18.37
C GLY A 920 -9.20 24.64 17.02
N VAL A 921 -8.78 25.90 16.83
CA VAL A 921 -8.95 26.64 15.56
C VAL A 921 -7.82 26.29 14.58
N ALA A 922 -8.17 25.72 13.43
CA ALA A 922 -7.27 25.50 12.29
C ALA A 922 -8.03 25.69 10.95
N PRO A 923 -7.42 26.34 9.93
CA PRO A 923 -6.13 27.03 9.94
C PRO A 923 -6.14 28.34 10.75
N LEU A 924 -4.97 28.84 11.16
CA LEU A 924 -4.85 30.09 11.95
C LEU A 924 -4.67 31.35 11.10
N VAL A 925 -4.72 31.25 9.78
CA VAL A 925 -4.49 32.37 8.88
C VAL A 925 -5.83 32.91 8.41
N LEU A 926 -6.06 34.21 8.60
CA LEU A 926 -7.23 34.89 8.10
C LEU A 926 -7.14 35.06 6.57
N PRO A 927 -8.26 34.95 5.84
CA PRO A 927 -8.31 35.26 4.42
C PRO A 927 -7.83 36.69 4.13
N THR A 928 -7.23 36.92 2.95
CA THR A 928 -6.93 38.29 2.50
C THR A 928 -8.22 39.01 2.07
N ALA A 929 -8.24 40.34 2.24
CA ALA A 929 -9.44 41.19 2.30
C ALA A 929 -10.55 40.87 1.25
N PRO A 930 -11.84 40.92 1.65
CA PRO A 930 -12.96 40.54 0.81
C PRO A 930 -13.18 41.52 -0.37
N PRO A 931 -13.85 41.09 -1.46
CA PRO A 931 -14.32 42.01 -2.50
C PRO A 931 -15.22 43.10 -1.91
N ALA A 932 -15.22 44.29 -2.53
CA ALA A 932 -16.10 45.38 -2.11
C ALA A 932 -17.57 44.93 -2.20
N PRO A 933 -18.42 45.26 -1.21
CA PRO A 933 -19.82 44.87 -1.23
C PRO A 933 -20.50 45.38 -2.50
N SER A 934 -21.19 44.49 -3.21
CA SER A 934 -22.17 44.86 -4.22
C SER A 934 -23.37 45.51 -3.53
N ASN A 935 -24.10 46.37 -4.25
CA ASN A 935 -25.18 47.21 -3.74
C ASN A 935 -26.07 46.49 -2.70
N PRO A 936 -26.44 47.09 -1.55
CA PRO A 936 -27.07 46.36 -0.45
C PRO A 936 -28.35 45.67 -0.92
N ALA A 937 -28.35 44.33 -0.90
CA ALA A 937 -29.56 43.57 -1.10
C ALA A 937 -30.56 43.94 0.02
N GLU A 938 -31.83 44.14 -0.32
CA GLU A 938 -32.88 44.34 0.69
C GLU A 938 -32.88 43.14 1.66
N VAL A 939 -32.66 43.40 2.95
CA VAL A 939 -32.65 42.39 3.99
C VAL A 939 -34.08 41.86 4.17
N HIS A 940 -34.33 40.64 3.70
CA HIS A 940 -35.62 39.97 3.85
C HIS A 940 -35.66 39.25 5.20
N LEU A 941 -36.29 39.88 6.21
CA LEU A 941 -36.49 39.30 7.54
C LEU A 941 -37.79 38.48 7.60
N ARG A 942 -37.82 37.44 8.42
CA ARG A 942 -39.05 36.66 8.72
C ARG A 942 -40.19 37.61 9.13
N THR A 943 -41.28 37.64 8.36
CA THR A 943 -42.53 38.30 8.78
C THR A 943 -43.24 37.47 9.85
N THR A 944 -43.51 38.07 11.00
CA THR A 944 -43.98 37.40 12.23
C THR A 944 -45.45 36.98 12.27
N ALA A 945 -46.07 36.64 11.13
CA ALA A 945 -47.45 36.13 11.13
C ALA A 945 -47.62 34.96 10.15
N PRO A 946 -47.91 33.73 10.61
CA PRO A 946 -48.27 32.64 9.72
C PRO A 946 -49.64 32.93 9.05
N PRO A 947 -49.84 32.62 7.76
CA PRO A 947 -51.16 32.69 7.16
C PRO A 947 -52.12 31.72 7.85
N ASP A 948 -53.32 32.21 8.16
CA ASP A 948 -54.34 31.54 8.96
C ASP A 948 -54.78 30.22 8.31
N ARG A 949 -54.35 29.09 8.90
CA ARG A 949 -54.61 27.70 8.45
C ARG A 949 -56.10 27.29 8.45
N ARG A 950 -57.01 28.21 8.76
CA ARG A 950 -58.44 27.93 9.01
C ARG A 950 -59.36 27.92 7.79
N VAL A 951 -58.85 28.08 6.56
CA VAL A 951 -59.72 28.27 5.38
C VAL A 951 -59.78 27.05 4.42
N LEU A 952 -58.98 26.00 4.63
CA LEU A 952 -58.87 24.90 3.66
C LEU A 952 -59.63 23.61 3.99
N ALA A 953 -60.18 23.47 5.18
CA ALA A 953 -61.11 22.40 5.51
C ALA A 953 -62.25 22.99 6.35
N GLY A 954 -63.41 23.21 5.72
CA GLY A 954 -64.59 23.69 6.43
C GLY A 954 -64.89 22.81 7.65
N ASP A 955 -64.89 23.42 8.83
CA ASP A 955 -65.39 22.95 10.13
C ASP A 955 -65.38 21.42 10.40
N ALA A 956 -64.23 20.77 10.19
CA ALA A 956 -63.95 19.46 10.76
C ALA A 956 -62.62 19.50 11.50
N SER A 957 -62.69 19.73 12.82
CA SER A 957 -61.55 19.90 13.70
C SER A 957 -60.73 18.62 13.91
N GLY A 958 -59.44 18.66 13.58
CA GLY A 958 -58.39 17.89 14.27
C GLY A 958 -58.36 16.38 14.06
N ASP A 959 -58.76 15.87 12.89
CA ASP A 959 -58.57 14.47 12.55
C ASP A 959 -57.18 14.27 11.87
N PRO A 960 -56.17 13.75 12.59
CA PRO A 960 -54.80 13.60 12.05
C PRO A 960 -54.73 12.68 10.83
N ARG A 961 -55.78 11.88 10.58
CA ARG A 961 -55.91 11.05 9.37
C ARG A 961 -56.23 11.88 8.14
N LEU A 962 -57.07 12.91 8.28
CA LEU A 962 -57.35 13.86 7.20
C LEU A 962 -56.14 14.74 6.94
N ASP A 963 -55.43 15.17 7.99
CA ASP A 963 -54.22 15.99 7.87
C ASP A 963 -53.12 15.23 7.11
N ALA A 964 -52.84 13.98 7.49
CA ALA A 964 -51.86 13.15 6.80
C ALA A 964 -52.22 12.89 5.32
N PHE A 965 -53.52 12.78 5.01
CA PHE A 965 -53.98 12.63 3.63
C PHE A 965 -53.85 13.92 2.82
N LEU A 966 -54.14 15.09 3.44
CA LEU A 966 -53.96 16.40 2.82
C LEU A 966 -52.49 16.71 2.55
N ASP A 967 -51.59 16.37 3.48
CA ASP A 967 -50.14 16.57 3.31
C ASP A 967 -49.59 15.78 2.11
N LEU A 968 -49.99 14.52 1.97
CA LEU A 968 -49.60 13.71 0.81
C LEU A 968 -50.24 14.24 -0.49
N LEU A 969 -51.50 14.68 -0.42
CA LEU A 969 -52.22 15.22 -1.57
C LEU A 969 -51.62 16.55 -2.06
N GLU A 970 -51.21 17.44 -1.17
CA GLU A 970 -50.50 18.67 -1.53
C GLU A 970 -49.13 18.37 -2.16
N THR A 971 -48.43 17.35 -1.67
CA THR A 971 -47.15 16.88 -2.22
C THR A 971 -47.32 16.33 -3.64
N VAL A 972 -48.34 15.51 -3.88
CA VAL A 972 -48.64 14.92 -5.20
C VAL A 972 -49.14 15.95 -6.20
N LEU A 973 -49.78 17.03 -5.74
CA LEU A 973 -50.32 18.07 -6.62
C LEU A 973 -49.31 19.18 -6.98
N ALA A 974 -48.07 19.09 -6.48
CA ALA A 974 -47.03 20.11 -6.59
C ALA A 974 -46.53 20.33 -8.04
N ASP A 975 -46.53 19.29 -8.89
CA ASP A 975 -46.08 19.35 -10.28
C ASP A 975 -47.23 19.34 -11.31
N HIS A 976 -48.48 19.30 -10.82
CA HIS A 976 -49.72 19.27 -11.59
C HIS A 976 -49.96 18.03 -12.46
N VAL A 977 -49.21 16.93 -12.27
CA VAL A 977 -49.41 15.67 -12.99
C VAL A 977 -49.40 14.50 -12.00
N ILE A 978 -50.57 13.91 -11.73
CA ILE A 978 -50.64 12.73 -10.86
C ILE A 978 -50.22 11.50 -11.66
N THR A 979 -49.11 10.88 -11.27
CA THR A 979 -48.66 9.61 -11.85
C THR A 979 -49.44 8.42 -11.29
N ALA A 980 -49.44 7.29 -12.01
CA ALA A 980 -50.14 6.07 -11.57
C ALA A 980 -49.62 5.50 -10.23
N ASP A 981 -48.35 5.77 -9.89
CA ASP A 981 -47.77 5.38 -8.61
C ASP A 981 -48.21 6.29 -7.46
N GLU A 982 -48.40 7.58 -7.71
CA GLU A 982 -48.89 8.54 -6.71
C GLU A 982 -50.38 8.37 -6.44
N GLU A 983 -51.17 8.09 -7.48
CA GLU A 983 -52.58 7.72 -7.33
C GLU A 983 -52.73 6.47 -6.45
N ARG A 984 -51.84 5.48 -6.63
CA ARG A 984 -51.76 4.29 -5.76
C ARG A 984 -51.45 4.66 -4.32
N ARG A 985 -50.43 5.48 -4.06
CA ARG A 985 -50.05 5.89 -2.70
C ARG A 985 -51.15 6.66 -1.97
N LEU A 986 -51.86 7.55 -2.68
CA LEU A 986 -53.04 8.23 -2.13
C LEU A 986 -54.13 7.22 -1.79
N THR A 987 -54.40 6.26 -2.68
CA THR A 987 -55.42 5.22 -2.44
C THR A 987 -55.05 4.31 -1.27
N ASP A 988 -53.79 3.90 -1.17
CA ASP A 988 -53.27 3.06 -0.09
C ASP A 988 -53.34 3.80 1.26
N LEU A 989 -53.00 5.09 1.29
CA LEU A 989 -53.08 5.89 2.51
C LEU A 989 -54.53 6.11 2.95
N ALA A 990 -55.44 6.40 2.02
CA ALA A 990 -56.88 6.52 2.34
C ALA A 990 -57.43 5.21 2.92
N THR A 991 -57.02 4.07 2.35
CA THR A 991 -57.45 2.74 2.81
C THR A 991 -56.85 2.42 4.19
N ALA A 992 -55.56 2.67 4.38
CA ALA A 992 -54.84 2.38 5.63
C ALA A 992 -55.34 3.25 6.80
N THR A 993 -55.77 4.48 6.53
CA THR A 993 -56.31 5.40 7.55
C THR A 993 -57.82 5.28 7.73
N GLY A 994 -58.51 4.54 6.86
CA GLY A 994 -59.95 4.30 6.93
C GLY A 994 -60.80 5.52 6.54
N LEU A 995 -60.29 6.39 5.67
CA LEU A 995 -61.04 7.55 5.16
C LEU A 995 -62.14 7.11 4.20
N THR A 996 -63.33 7.70 4.36
CA THR A 996 -64.46 7.41 3.46
C THR A 996 -64.25 8.08 2.09
N ALA A 997 -64.86 7.53 1.04
CA ALA A 997 -64.82 8.11 -0.30
C ALA A 997 -65.31 9.57 -0.34
N ALA A 998 -66.26 9.93 0.53
CA ALA A 998 -66.76 11.31 0.65
C ALA A 998 -65.72 12.25 1.27
N GLN A 999 -64.94 11.81 2.26
CA GLN A 999 -63.86 12.60 2.87
C GLN A 999 -62.70 12.78 1.90
N VAL A 1000 -62.32 11.73 1.17
CA VAL A 1000 -61.27 11.81 0.13
C VAL A 1000 -61.69 12.78 -0.99
N ALA A 1001 -62.95 12.72 -1.43
CA ALA A 1001 -63.48 13.64 -2.44
C ALA A 1001 -63.53 15.09 -1.94
N ALA A 1002 -63.86 15.33 -0.67
CA ALA A 1002 -63.85 16.66 -0.06
C ALA A 1002 -62.43 17.25 -0.01
N CYS A 1003 -61.42 16.47 0.39
CA CYS A 1003 -60.02 16.90 0.39
C CYS A 1003 -59.53 17.23 -1.03
N ARG A 1004 -59.84 16.38 -2.02
CA ARG A 1004 -59.52 16.63 -3.43
C ARG A 1004 -60.23 17.86 -3.99
N HIS A 1005 -61.46 18.13 -3.57
CA HIS A 1005 -62.21 19.31 -4.00
C HIS A 1005 -61.64 20.59 -3.37
N ALA A 1006 -61.34 20.60 -2.07
CA ALA A 1006 -60.74 21.73 -1.37
C ALA A 1006 -59.37 22.12 -1.97
N ALA A 1007 -58.52 21.15 -2.27
CA ALA A 1007 -57.22 21.37 -2.91
C ALA A 1007 -57.33 21.94 -4.34
N ASN A 1008 -58.45 21.70 -5.05
CA ASN A 1008 -58.71 22.28 -6.37
C ASN A 1008 -59.29 23.69 -6.30
N VAL A 1009 -60.12 24.00 -5.29
CA VAL A 1009 -60.73 25.34 -5.11
C VAL A 1009 -59.73 26.36 -4.58
N ALA A 1010 -58.68 25.93 -3.87
CA ALA A 1010 -57.63 26.78 -3.32
C ALA A 1010 -56.60 27.33 -4.34
N ARG A 1011 -56.75 27.04 -5.65
CA ARG A 1011 -55.79 27.43 -6.69
C ARG A 1011 -56.14 28.78 -7.31
N PRO A 1012 -55.25 29.78 -7.33
CA PRO A 1012 -55.44 30.96 -8.17
C PRO A 1012 -55.19 30.62 -9.65
N GLU A 1013 -56.10 31.03 -10.54
CA GLU A 1013 -55.89 30.95 -11.99
C GLU A 1013 -54.63 31.73 -12.39
N ARG A 1014 -53.68 31.08 -13.08
CA ARG A 1014 -52.57 31.79 -13.74
C ARG A 1014 -53.09 32.49 -15.00
N PRO A 1015 -52.70 33.74 -15.29
CA PRO A 1015 -52.95 34.34 -16.59
C PRO A 1015 -52.18 33.59 -17.68
N MET A 1016 -52.87 33.25 -18.78
CA MET A 1016 -52.27 32.71 -20.00
C MET A 1016 -51.19 33.66 -20.54
N PHE A 1017 -49.93 33.23 -20.53
CA PHE A 1017 -48.95 33.81 -21.44
C PHE A 1017 -49.11 33.19 -22.83
N ARG A 1018 -49.65 34.00 -23.75
CA ARG A 1018 -49.64 33.73 -25.19
C ARG A 1018 -48.19 33.60 -25.68
N THR A 1019 -47.96 32.53 -26.43
CA THR A 1019 -46.81 32.29 -27.28
C THR A 1019 -46.57 33.45 -28.26
N ALA A 1020 -45.39 34.07 -28.18
CA ALA A 1020 -44.79 34.82 -29.28
C ALA A 1020 -43.61 34.00 -29.79
N GLY A 1021 -43.73 33.50 -31.02
CA GLY A 1021 -42.76 32.62 -31.63
C GLY A 1021 -41.52 33.35 -32.14
N ILE A 1022 -40.44 32.58 -32.27
CA ILE A 1022 -39.36 32.84 -33.22
C ILE A 1022 -39.11 31.51 -33.96
N PRO A 1023 -39.05 31.50 -35.31
CA PRO A 1023 -38.79 30.28 -36.07
C PRO A 1023 -37.31 29.89 -36.00
N ARG A 1024 -37.05 28.58 -36.05
CA ARG A 1024 -35.73 27.95 -36.25
C ARG A 1024 -34.94 28.60 -37.40
N PRO A 1025 -33.59 28.65 -37.34
CA PRO A 1025 -32.69 27.53 -37.09
C PRO A 1025 -31.94 27.57 -35.75
#